data_AF-A0A922XK21-F1
#
_entry.id   AF-A0A922XK21-F1
#
_cell.length_a   1.000
_cell.length_b   1.000
_cell.length_c   1.000
_cell.angle_alpha   90.00
_cell.angle_beta   90.00
_cell.angle_gamma   90.00
#
_symmetry.space_group_name_H-M   'P 1'
#
loop_
_entity.id
_entity.type
_entity.pdbx_description
1 polymer ?
#
loop_
_entity_poly.entity_id
_entity_poly.type
_entity_poly.pdbx_seq_one_letter_code
_entity_poly.pdbx_strand_id
1 'polypeptide(L)'
;RTPLIISGPVPHGDQHEFYDLKPRINKVVEAQKKAINQYLNDAKRLIAEGNEKDGGLALFRAHRAMPKYKPLIKLLSESGMKNILQKVENFHLQDNKKEMPNADAPLYFVIDEKDNSVELTEKGIDLITGEGEDARFFILPEIGVELNKIEKEVTLSGEQKAQKKDELIRDYTTKTQRIHSINQLLKAYTLFERDTEYIIVDGKVKIVDEQTGRVLDGRRYSDGLHQAIEAKENVKVEDATQTYATITLQNYFRMYHKLAGMTGTAVTEAGEFWDIYKLDVVTIPTNRQVTRKDMDDLVYKTIREKFTAVVEEIVRLTAEGRPVLVGTTSVEISEVLSRMLQFKKIKHNVLNAKQHQREAEIVAEAGKPGTVTIATNMAGRGTDIKLTPESRAAGGLAIIGTERHESRRVDRQLRGRSGRQGDPGSSQFYVSLEDNLMRLFMPERIARFMDKLGLKEGEVISHSMVTSSIERAQKKVEENNFGIRKRLLEYDNVMNSQREVIYKRRRNALFGERLQLDILTMLYDTSEEMVINAKNGETLENFKLSVLTTFGFDFVISNEDFSKLNQQKLTERLYDEALKHYEHKNKMIAEKSMPVLSGMFKARGATLENVLVPFDDGSKQVAVVVNLKKSIESNNAELIRSMEKMFTLAIIDQQWKEHLRDMDDLKQSVQNAVYEQKDPLLIYKFEGFEAFKRFITRVNEETISFLMKADITDQEGDQLREARTQQSRVKLKEQKEESHSLLDGGSSNPQPQGPPREQEKVMPTKSEKIANRNDKVTVQYQNGEVMKDVKYKKVEEDLKAGRCIIIEG
;
A
#
# COMPACT_ATOMS: atom_id res chain seq x y z
N ARG A 1 1.51 3.84 6.51
CA ARG A 1 1.99 2.54 5.97
C ARG A 1 0.94 2.00 5.01
N THR A 2 1.28 1.97 3.73
CA THR A 2 0.37 1.65 2.63
C THR A 2 0.06 0.14 2.61
N PRO A 3 -1.20 -0.28 2.35
CA PRO A 3 -1.53 -1.69 2.15
C PRO A 3 -0.76 -2.26 0.95
N LEU A 4 -0.66 -3.59 0.89
CA LEU A 4 -0.19 -4.30 -0.31
C LEU A 4 -1.28 -4.17 -1.37
N ILE A 5 -0.97 -3.51 -2.47
CA ILE A 5 -1.90 -3.24 -3.56
C ILE A 5 -1.35 -3.88 -4.83
N ILE A 6 -2.21 -4.62 -5.54
CA ILE A 6 -2.01 -5.05 -6.91
C ILE A 6 -2.93 -4.17 -7.74
N SER A 7 -2.36 -3.41 -8.67
CA SER A 7 -3.12 -2.57 -9.59
C SER A 7 -2.75 -2.88 -11.04
N GLY A 8 -3.68 -2.62 -11.96
CA GLY A 8 -3.47 -2.78 -13.40
C GLY A 8 -3.95 -1.55 -14.18
N PRO A 9 -3.52 -1.39 -15.44
CA PRO A 9 -3.85 -0.20 -16.23
C PRO A 9 -5.35 -0.13 -16.53
N VAL A 10 -5.89 1.09 -16.54
CA VAL A 10 -7.28 1.37 -16.94
C VAL A 10 -7.35 1.51 -18.47
N PRO A 11 -8.33 0.90 -19.16
CA PRO A 11 -8.40 0.86 -20.63
C PRO A 11 -8.48 2.22 -21.35
N HIS A 12 -8.68 3.35 -20.66
CA HIS A 12 -8.85 4.70 -21.21
C HIS A 12 -7.93 5.74 -20.53
N GLY A 13 -6.71 5.34 -20.15
CA GLY A 13 -5.78 6.16 -19.35
C GLY A 13 -5.09 7.32 -20.07
N ASP A 14 -5.13 7.39 -21.40
CA ASP A 14 -4.29 8.28 -22.22
C ASP A 14 -4.67 9.79 -22.19
N GLN A 15 -5.82 10.17 -21.62
CA GLN A 15 -6.19 11.59 -21.46
C GLN A 15 -5.71 12.13 -20.12
N HIS A 16 -4.47 12.61 -20.07
CA HIS A 16 -3.90 13.22 -18.87
C HIS A 16 -4.22 14.72 -18.79
N GLU A 17 -5.29 15.09 -18.10
CA GLU A 17 -5.62 16.50 -17.76
C GLU A 17 -4.47 17.21 -17.00
N PHE A 18 -3.55 16.44 -16.42
CA PHE A 18 -2.39 16.96 -15.67
C PHE A 18 -1.47 17.85 -16.50
N TYR A 19 -1.27 17.58 -17.79
CA TYR A 19 -0.39 18.40 -18.63
C TYR A 19 -0.97 19.81 -18.85
N ASP A 20 -2.29 19.91 -19.04
CA ASP A 20 -2.99 21.18 -19.26
C ASP A 20 -3.13 22.00 -17.97
N LEU A 21 -3.32 21.32 -16.84
CA LEU A 21 -3.51 21.95 -15.52
C LEU A 21 -2.20 22.41 -14.87
N LYS A 22 -1.09 21.72 -15.14
CA LYS A 22 0.24 22.01 -14.59
C LYS A 22 0.65 23.49 -14.65
N PRO A 23 0.64 24.18 -15.82
CA PRO A 23 1.07 25.57 -15.90
C PRO A 23 0.19 26.51 -15.06
N ARG A 24 -1.11 26.21 -14.92
CA ARG A 24 -2.04 26.99 -14.10
C ARG A 24 -1.70 26.84 -12.62
N ILE A 25 -1.49 25.62 -12.15
CA ILE A 25 -1.09 25.36 -10.76
C ILE A 25 0.26 25.98 -10.42
N ASN A 26 1.24 25.91 -11.32
CA ASN A 26 2.54 26.51 -11.07
C ASN A 26 2.45 28.04 -10.86
N LYS A 27 1.60 28.73 -11.65
CA LYS A 27 1.34 30.17 -11.46
C LYS A 27 0.77 30.48 -10.07
N VAL A 28 -0.16 29.66 -9.59
CA VAL A 28 -0.76 29.81 -8.25
C VAL A 28 0.28 29.62 -7.15
N VAL A 29 1.11 28.58 -7.26
CA VAL A 29 2.18 28.29 -6.30
C VAL A 29 3.20 29.43 -6.25
N GLU A 30 3.58 29.99 -7.40
CA GLU A 30 4.47 31.15 -7.46
C GLU A 30 3.83 32.43 -6.90
N ALA A 31 2.54 32.68 -7.18
CA ALA A 31 1.80 33.80 -6.62
C ALA A 31 1.73 33.71 -5.08
N GLN A 32 1.47 32.52 -4.54
CA GLN A 32 1.48 32.27 -3.10
C GLN A 32 2.87 32.51 -2.49
N LYS A 33 3.95 32.04 -3.14
CA LYS A 33 5.34 32.29 -2.67
C LYS A 33 5.66 33.79 -2.58
N LYS A 34 5.19 34.58 -3.54
CA LYS A 34 5.35 36.05 -3.52
C LYS A 34 4.57 36.68 -2.37
N ALA A 35 3.32 36.26 -2.16
CA ALA A 35 2.47 36.75 -1.07
C ALA A 35 3.08 36.43 0.31
N ILE A 36 3.65 35.24 0.50
CA ILE A 36 4.30 34.85 1.76
C ILE A 36 5.46 35.79 2.12
N ASN A 37 6.31 36.15 1.15
CA ASN A 37 7.41 37.08 1.41
C ASN A 37 6.91 38.47 1.83
N GLN A 38 5.80 38.93 1.26
CA GLN A 38 5.15 40.18 1.68
C GLN A 38 4.61 40.06 3.11
N TYR A 39 3.86 39.00 3.42
CA TYR A 39 3.33 38.79 4.77
C TYR A 39 4.41 38.64 5.83
N LEU A 40 5.55 38.00 5.51
CA LEU A 40 6.68 37.90 6.43
C LEU A 40 7.35 39.27 6.68
N ASN A 41 7.47 40.10 5.65
CA ASN A 41 8.01 41.45 5.80
C ASN A 41 7.06 42.35 6.59
N ASP A 42 5.76 42.27 6.31
CA ASP A 42 4.73 43.00 7.05
C ASP A 42 4.66 42.55 8.50
N ALA A 43 4.73 41.24 8.77
CA ALA A 43 4.79 40.69 10.13
C ALA A 43 6.00 41.23 10.89
N LYS A 44 7.20 41.22 10.29
CA LYS A 44 8.41 41.78 10.91
C LYS A 44 8.27 43.27 11.21
N ARG A 45 7.74 44.06 10.27
CA ARG A 45 7.54 45.50 10.44
C ARG A 45 6.52 45.80 11.55
N LEU A 46 5.33 45.20 11.47
CA LEU A 46 4.23 45.46 12.40
C LEU A 46 4.53 44.98 13.83
N ILE A 47 5.22 43.85 13.97
CA ILE A 47 5.64 43.35 15.30
C ILE A 47 6.73 44.24 15.89
N ALA A 48 7.67 44.74 15.07
CA ALA A 48 8.66 45.72 15.52
C ALA A 48 8.03 47.06 15.93
N GLU A 49 6.91 47.45 15.30
CA GLU A 49 6.10 48.64 15.64
C GLU A 49 5.19 48.42 16.87
N GLY A 50 5.15 47.21 17.44
CA GLY A 50 4.34 46.88 18.63
C GLY A 50 2.88 46.49 18.33
N ASN A 51 2.49 46.36 17.07
CA ASN A 51 1.15 45.90 16.68
C ASN A 51 1.11 44.36 16.59
N GLU A 52 0.93 43.71 17.75
CA GLU A 52 0.87 42.24 17.86
C GLU A 52 -0.33 41.62 17.12
N LYS A 53 -1.44 42.35 16.93
CA LYS A 53 -2.66 41.80 16.32
C LYS A 53 -2.51 41.66 14.80
N ASP A 54 -2.19 42.75 14.12
CA ASP A 54 -2.09 42.74 12.65
C ASP A 54 -0.79 42.05 12.18
N GLY A 55 0.30 42.23 12.94
CA GLY A 55 1.55 41.52 12.71
C GLY A 55 1.42 40.01 12.96
N GLY A 56 0.66 39.62 13.99
CA GLY A 56 0.34 38.23 14.27
C GLY A 56 -0.57 37.59 13.21
N LEU A 57 -1.54 38.33 12.67
CA LEU A 57 -2.38 37.87 11.57
C LEU A 57 -1.58 37.64 10.28
N ALA A 58 -0.66 38.54 9.94
CA ALA A 58 0.25 38.35 8.80
C ALA A 58 1.15 37.12 8.99
N LEU A 59 1.65 36.90 10.21
CA LEU A 59 2.42 35.70 10.56
C LEU A 59 1.58 34.41 10.45
N PHE A 60 0.34 34.45 10.93
CA PHE A 60 -0.61 33.33 10.84
C PHE A 60 -0.96 32.99 9.38
N ARG A 61 -1.17 34.00 8.53
CA ARG A 61 -1.37 33.83 7.09
C ARG A 61 -0.16 33.19 6.42
N ALA A 62 1.05 33.64 6.75
CA ALA A 62 2.28 33.02 6.23
C ALA A 62 2.40 31.54 6.65
N HIS A 63 2.00 31.21 7.89
CA HIS A 63 1.98 29.83 8.40
C HIS A 63 0.95 28.94 7.70
N ARG A 64 -0.29 29.40 7.54
CA ARG A 64 -1.35 28.70 6.79
C ARG A 64 -0.99 28.53 5.30
N ALA A 65 -0.30 29.51 4.71
CA ALA A 65 0.08 29.51 3.31
C ALA A 65 1.13 28.45 2.96
N MET A 66 2.28 28.45 3.66
CA MET A 66 3.34 27.44 3.51
C MET A 66 4.07 27.24 4.84
N PRO A 67 3.67 26.25 5.66
CA PRO A 67 4.26 26.05 6.98
C PRO A 67 5.71 25.56 6.94
N LYS A 68 6.10 24.86 5.87
CA LYS A 68 7.49 24.37 5.63
C LYS A 68 8.45 25.45 5.10
N TYR A 69 8.02 26.70 4.93
CA TYR A 69 8.87 27.74 4.35
C TYR A 69 10.04 28.11 5.29
N LYS A 70 11.28 27.86 4.86
CA LYS A 70 12.49 28.03 5.71
C LYS A 70 12.59 29.40 6.41
N PRO A 71 12.33 30.54 5.73
CA PRO A 71 12.33 31.87 6.39
C PRO A 71 11.25 32.04 7.48
N LEU A 72 10.09 31.41 7.32
CA LEU A 72 9.03 31.43 8.34
C LEU A 72 9.47 30.63 9.59
N ILE A 73 10.02 29.43 9.39
CA ILE A 73 10.50 28.58 10.49
C ILE A 73 11.54 29.33 11.34
N LYS A 74 12.47 30.02 10.67
CA LYS A 74 13.47 30.86 11.34
C LYS A 74 12.85 32.03 12.11
N LEU A 75 11.81 32.68 11.58
CA LEU A 75 11.12 33.75 12.30
C LEU A 75 10.38 33.21 13.54
N LEU A 76 9.81 32.00 13.45
CA LEU A 76 9.12 31.36 14.56
C LEU A 76 10.05 30.87 15.68
N SER A 77 11.35 30.71 15.42
CA SER A 77 12.35 30.39 16.43
C SER A 77 12.88 31.62 17.18
N GLU A 78 12.50 32.83 16.74
CA GLU A 78 12.77 34.07 17.46
C GLU A 78 11.85 34.22 18.69
N SER A 79 12.37 34.90 19.73
CA SER A 79 11.69 35.02 21.03
C SER A 79 10.34 35.71 20.89
N GLY A 80 9.27 35.10 21.42
CA GLY A 80 7.93 35.67 21.46
C GLY A 80 7.08 35.51 20.18
N MET A 81 7.68 35.25 19.01
CA MET A 81 6.95 35.13 17.72
C MET A 81 5.96 33.97 17.71
N LYS A 82 6.37 32.81 18.25
CA LYS A 82 5.50 31.63 18.36
C LYS A 82 4.30 31.86 19.29
N ASN A 83 4.46 32.65 20.35
CA ASN A 83 3.36 33.00 21.24
C ASN A 83 2.36 33.94 20.56
N ILE A 84 2.84 34.90 19.75
CA ILE A 84 1.98 35.80 18.96
C ILE A 84 1.16 34.98 17.96
N LEU A 85 1.82 34.08 17.21
CA LEU A 85 1.14 33.15 16.30
C LEU A 85 0.04 32.35 17.02
N GLN A 86 0.35 31.76 18.18
CA GLN A 86 -0.60 30.95 18.95
C GLN A 86 -1.78 31.75 19.49
N LYS A 87 -1.58 33.00 19.94
CA LYS A 87 -2.69 33.86 20.38
C LYS A 87 -3.67 34.11 19.23
N VAL A 88 -3.16 34.35 18.03
CA VAL A 88 -3.97 34.59 16.83
C VAL A 88 -4.64 33.29 16.35
N GLU A 89 -3.89 32.19 16.31
CA GLU A 89 -4.42 30.86 15.99
C GLU A 89 -5.58 30.49 16.92
N ASN A 90 -5.40 30.62 18.24
CA ASN A 90 -6.44 30.34 19.23
C ASN A 90 -7.67 31.23 19.06
N PHE A 91 -7.50 32.50 18.67
CA PHE A 91 -8.62 33.41 18.39
C PHE A 91 -9.43 32.96 17.17
N HIS A 92 -8.78 32.54 16.09
CA HIS A 92 -9.47 32.07 14.88
C HIS A 92 -10.06 30.65 15.03
N LEU A 93 -9.48 29.82 15.90
CA LEU A 93 -10.03 28.50 16.27
C LEU A 93 -11.15 28.57 17.31
N GLN A 94 -11.28 29.68 18.04
CA GLN A 94 -12.38 29.92 18.97
C GLN A 94 -13.72 29.93 18.21
N ASP A 95 -14.79 29.48 18.84
CA ASP A 95 -16.15 29.43 18.26
C ASP A 95 -16.27 28.56 17.00
N ASN A 96 -15.65 27.38 17.01
CA ASN A 96 -15.81 26.35 15.97
C ASN A 96 -15.38 26.81 14.56
N LYS A 97 -14.24 27.53 14.48
CA LYS A 97 -13.62 28.01 13.22
C LYS A 97 -14.42 29.09 12.45
N LYS A 98 -15.36 29.79 13.08
CA LYS A 98 -16.17 30.84 12.39
C LYS A 98 -15.36 31.96 11.75
N GLU A 99 -14.25 32.35 12.38
CA GLU A 99 -13.37 33.43 11.91
C GLU A 99 -12.21 32.96 11.02
N MET A 100 -12.13 31.66 10.71
CA MET A 100 -11.10 31.10 9.81
C MET A 100 -11.20 31.59 8.37
N PRO A 101 -12.40 31.73 7.76
CA PRO A 101 -12.52 32.24 6.39
C PRO A 101 -11.91 33.63 6.20
N ASN A 102 -11.96 34.49 7.24
CA ASN A 102 -11.38 35.84 7.21
C ASN A 102 -9.85 35.83 7.19
N ALA A 103 -9.23 34.82 7.82
CA ALA A 103 -7.79 34.63 7.78
C ALA A 103 -7.33 34.05 6.44
N ASP A 104 -8.12 33.14 5.85
CA ASP A 104 -7.79 32.37 4.65
C ASP A 104 -8.12 33.10 3.33
N ALA A 105 -9.12 33.97 3.30
CA ALA A 105 -9.58 34.71 2.11
C ALA A 105 -8.47 35.38 1.25
N PRO A 106 -7.41 36.00 1.82
CA PRO A 106 -6.39 36.64 1.00
C PRO A 106 -5.34 35.67 0.42
N LEU A 107 -5.30 34.42 0.88
CA LEU A 107 -4.41 33.36 0.40
C LEU A 107 -4.97 32.75 -0.90
N TYR A 108 -4.13 32.13 -1.72
CA TYR A 108 -4.55 31.41 -2.93
C TYR A 108 -4.89 29.94 -2.67
N PHE A 109 -4.24 29.33 -1.70
CA PHE A 109 -4.57 28.01 -1.19
C PHE A 109 -4.08 27.93 0.24
N VAL A 110 -4.54 26.92 0.96
CA VAL A 110 -4.21 26.74 2.36
C VAL A 110 -3.76 25.32 2.63
N ILE A 111 -2.74 25.19 3.46
CA ILE A 111 -2.15 23.91 3.84
C ILE A 111 -2.44 23.66 5.32
N ASP A 112 -3.01 22.49 5.61
CA ASP A 112 -2.99 21.93 6.95
C ASP A 112 -1.93 20.82 7.01
N GLU A 113 -0.81 21.11 7.69
CA GLU A 113 0.28 20.15 7.83
C GLU A 113 -0.06 18.99 8.77
N LYS A 114 -1.03 19.15 9.68
CA LYS A 114 -1.43 18.07 10.59
C LYS A 114 -2.26 17.02 9.85
N ASP A 115 -3.15 17.48 8.98
CA ASP A 115 -4.05 16.61 8.20
C ASP A 115 -3.51 16.28 6.80
N ASN A 116 -2.36 16.86 6.41
CA ASN A 116 -1.78 16.77 5.05
C ASN A 116 -2.81 17.10 3.96
N SER A 117 -3.65 18.10 4.22
CA SER A 117 -4.66 18.59 3.29
C SER A 117 -4.23 19.91 2.66
N VAL A 118 -4.66 20.11 1.42
CA VAL A 118 -4.47 21.36 0.69
C VAL A 118 -5.81 21.73 0.10
N GLU A 119 -6.26 22.95 0.39
CA GLU A 119 -7.55 23.48 -0.06
C GLU A 119 -7.33 24.74 -0.88
N LEU A 120 -8.00 24.84 -2.02
CA LEU A 120 -8.03 26.05 -2.83
C LEU A 120 -9.01 27.06 -2.25
N THR A 121 -8.61 28.32 -2.22
CA THR A 121 -9.51 29.43 -1.87
C THR A 121 -10.16 29.99 -3.14
N GLU A 122 -11.20 30.81 -2.98
CA GLU A 122 -11.86 31.51 -4.08
C GLU A 122 -10.85 32.32 -4.92
N LYS A 123 -9.93 33.04 -4.26
CA LYS A 123 -8.87 33.80 -4.94
C LYS A 123 -7.91 32.92 -5.73
N GLY A 124 -7.67 31.69 -5.28
CA GLY A 124 -6.93 30.67 -6.02
C GLY A 124 -7.67 30.21 -7.26
N ILE A 125 -8.97 29.96 -7.13
CA ILE A 125 -9.85 29.57 -8.23
C ILE A 125 -9.89 30.68 -9.29
N ASP A 126 -10.06 31.93 -8.88
CA ASP A 126 -10.07 33.09 -9.78
C ASP A 126 -8.77 33.21 -10.58
N LEU A 127 -7.62 32.92 -9.97
CA LEU A 127 -6.32 32.99 -10.66
C LEU A 127 -6.10 31.83 -11.64
N ILE A 128 -6.69 30.66 -11.39
CA ILE A 128 -6.62 29.48 -12.28
C ILE A 128 -7.57 29.64 -13.47
N THR A 129 -8.66 30.39 -13.29
CA THR A 129 -9.64 30.71 -14.32
C THR A 129 -9.07 31.79 -15.23
N GLY A 130 -8.85 31.48 -16.51
CA GLY A 130 -8.22 32.42 -17.45
C GLY A 130 -9.13 33.60 -17.81
N GLU A 131 -8.53 34.70 -18.29
CA GLU A 131 -9.29 35.77 -18.94
C GLU A 131 -10.01 35.22 -20.18
N GLY A 132 -11.35 35.16 -20.13
CA GLY A 132 -12.20 34.63 -21.21
C GLY A 132 -12.76 33.22 -20.99
N GLU A 133 -12.48 32.57 -19.86
CA GLU A 133 -13.11 31.31 -19.45
C GLU A 133 -14.31 31.55 -18.52
N ASP A 134 -15.25 30.60 -18.47
CA ASP A 134 -16.40 30.68 -17.57
C ASP A 134 -15.96 30.70 -16.10
N ALA A 135 -16.43 31.69 -15.33
CA ALA A 135 -16.21 31.77 -13.88
C ALA A 135 -16.74 30.53 -13.13
N ARG A 136 -17.64 29.75 -13.75
CA ARG A 136 -18.21 28.49 -13.23
C ARG A 136 -17.45 27.24 -13.67
N PHE A 137 -16.30 27.38 -14.32
CA PHE A 137 -15.53 26.26 -14.86
C PHE A 137 -14.93 25.35 -13.77
N PHE A 138 -14.58 25.93 -12.61
CA PHE A 138 -14.04 25.20 -11.45
C PHE A 138 -14.96 25.17 -10.22
N ILE A 139 -16.17 25.75 -10.34
CA ILE A 139 -17.16 25.77 -9.27
C ILE A 139 -18.11 24.58 -9.48
N LEU A 140 -18.23 23.72 -8.47
CA LEU A 140 -19.20 22.60 -8.48
C LEU A 140 -20.61 23.15 -8.27
N PRO A 141 -21.53 23.01 -9.24
CA PRO A 141 -22.93 23.34 -8.99
C PRO A 141 -23.55 22.32 -8.03
N GLU A 142 -24.50 22.76 -7.22
CA GLU A 142 -25.31 21.86 -6.40
C GLU A 142 -26.24 21.03 -7.31
N ILE A 143 -25.84 19.78 -7.59
CA ILE A 143 -26.58 18.88 -8.49
C ILE A 143 -28.05 18.78 -8.06
N GLY A 144 -28.32 18.69 -6.75
CA GLY A 144 -29.69 18.60 -6.24
C GLY A 144 -30.55 19.82 -6.59
N VAL A 145 -29.99 21.02 -6.59
CA VAL A 145 -30.72 22.25 -6.93
C VAL A 145 -30.93 22.36 -8.44
N GLU A 146 -29.91 22.04 -9.24
CA GLU A 146 -29.99 22.09 -10.70
C GLU A 146 -30.89 20.97 -11.27
N LEU A 147 -30.84 19.75 -10.72
CA LEU A 147 -31.77 18.67 -11.07
C LEU A 147 -33.21 19.06 -10.74
N ASN A 148 -33.44 19.65 -9.57
CA ASN A 148 -34.77 20.14 -9.18
C ASN A 148 -35.27 21.26 -10.10
N LYS A 149 -34.39 22.14 -10.60
CA LYS A 149 -34.76 23.15 -11.60
C LYS A 149 -35.15 22.50 -12.92
N ILE A 150 -34.38 21.53 -13.40
CA ILE A 150 -34.67 20.78 -14.64
C ILE A 150 -36.00 19.99 -14.51
N GLU A 151 -36.29 19.45 -13.33
CA GLU A 151 -37.56 18.78 -13.06
C GLU A 151 -38.75 19.74 -13.07
N LYS A 152 -38.59 20.93 -12.45
CA LYS A 152 -39.63 21.97 -12.34
C LYS A 152 -39.86 22.78 -13.62
N GLU A 153 -38.97 22.75 -14.60
CA GLU A 153 -39.21 23.37 -15.91
C GLU A 153 -40.35 22.67 -16.64
N VAL A 154 -41.49 23.35 -16.79
CA VAL A 154 -42.73 22.81 -17.40
C VAL A 154 -42.63 22.73 -18.94
N THR A 155 -41.67 23.44 -19.53
CA THR A 155 -41.52 23.65 -20.98
C THR A 155 -40.80 22.53 -21.73
N LEU A 156 -40.19 21.55 -21.04
CA LEU A 156 -39.37 20.49 -21.66
C LEU A 156 -40.10 19.13 -21.66
N SER A 157 -40.01 18.41 -22.78
CA SER A 157 -40.52 17.03 -22.86
C SER A 157 -39.73 16.08 -21.94
N GLY A 158 -40.31 14.92 -21.59
CA GLY A 158 -39.65 13.93 -20.73
C GLY A 158 -38.29 13.45 -21.25
N GLU A 159 -38.13 13.38 -22.58
CA GLU A 159 -36.90 12.98 -23.26
C GLU A 159 -35.83 14.08 -23.23
N GLN A 160 -36.24 15.35 -23.41
CA GLN A 160 -35.33 16.50 -23.28
C GLN A 160 -34.87 16.74 -21.84
N LYS A 161 -35.73 16.43 -20.86
CA LYS A 161 -35.35 16.45 -19.43
C LYS A 161 -34.31 15.38 -19.12
N ALA A 162 -34.45 14.17 -19.66
CA ALA A 162 -33.47 13.10 -19.50
C ALA A 162 -32.10 13.50 -20.10
N GLN A 163 -32.08 14.01 -21.33
CA GLN A 163 -30.84 14.48 -21.96
C GLN A 163 -30.14 15.59 -21.18
N LYS A 164 -30.89 16.61 -20.71
CA LYS A 164 -30.31 17.67 -19.87
C LYS A 164 -29.78 17.16 -18.53
N LYS A 165 -30.46 16.17 -17.93
CA LYS A 165 -29.98 15.51 -16.71
C LYS A 165 -28.67 14.76 -16.98
N ASP A 166 -28.60 14.00 -18.07
CA ASP A 166 -27.39 13.28 -18.46
C ASP A 166 -26.23 14.23 -18.79
N GLU A 167 -26.50 15.34 -19.48
CA GLU A 167 -25.51 16.38 -19.77
C GLU A 167 -25.00 17.05 -18.50
N LEU A 168 -25.90 17.39 -17.56
CA LEU A 168 -25.54 17.95 -16.26
C LEU A 168 -24.70 16.98 -15.43
N ILE A 169 -25.07 15.69 -15.40
CA ILE A 169 -24.32 14.64 -14.71
C ILE A 169 -22.92 14.51 -15.33
N ARG A 170 -22.83 14.51 -16.65
CA ARG A 170 -21.54 14.41 -17.36
C ARG A 170 -20.65 15.62 -17.11
N ASP A 171 -21.19 16.83 -17.16
CA ASP A 171 -20.44 18.07 -16.83
C ASP A 171 -19.97 18.04 -15.37
N TYR A 172 -20.84 17.63 -14.46
CA TYR A 172 -20.49 17.47 -13.04
C TYR A 172 -19.36 16.46 -12.83
N THR A 173 -19.43 15.27 -13.45
CA THR A 173 -18.39 14.26 -13.35
C THR A 173 -17.06 14.77 -13.89
N THR A 174 -17.08 15.47 -15.04
CA THR A 174 -15.88 16.05 -15.65
C THR A 174 -15.27 17.13 -14.75
N LYS A 175 -16.08 18.03 -14.18
CA LYS A 175 -15.63 19.06 -13.23
C LYS A 175 -15.06 18.47 -11.95
N THR A 176 -15.69 17.41 -11.42
CA THR A 176 -15.23 16.71 -10.22
C THR A 176 -13.87 16.07 -10.44
N GLN A 177 -13.68 15.38 -11.58
CA GLN A 177 -12.39 14.80 -11.97
C GLN A 177 -11.30 15.86 -12.11
N ARG A 178 -11.63 17.01 -12.71
CA ARG A 178 -10.70 18.12 -12.85
C ARG A 178 -10.27 18.70 -11.50
N ILE A 179 -11.22 18.96 -10.61
CA ILE A 179 -10.94 19.47 -9.26
C ILE A 179 -10.09 18.46 -8.47
N HIS A 180 -10.35 17.17 -8.63
CA HIS A 180 -9.52 16.13 -8.07
C HIS A 180 -8.08 16.21 -8.58
N SER A 181 -7.89 16.27 -9.90
CA SER A 181 -6.56 16.41 -10.53
C SER A 181 -5.82 17.66 -10.06
N ILE A 182 -6.52 18.78 -9.90
CA ILE A 182 -5.99 20.05 -9.35
C ILE A 182 -5.52 19.86 -7.91
N ASN A 183 -6.35 19.27 -7.05
CA ASN A 183 -6.01 19.02 -5.65
C ASN A 183 -4.80 18.08 -5.53
N GLN A 184 -4.72 17.04 -6.37
CA GLN A 184 -3.56 16.14 -6.38
C GLN A 184 -2.29 16.83 -6.87
N LEU A 185 -2.37 17.69 -7.90
CA LEU A 185 -1.24 18.53 -8.33
C LEU A 185 -0.80 19.48 -7.23
N LEU A 186 -1.71 20.19 -6.58
CA LEU A 186 -1.39 21.09 -5.48
C LEU A 186 -0.71 20.35 -4.31
N LYS A 187 -1.24 19.19 -3.92
CA LYS A 187 -0.59 18.31 -2.93
C LYS A 187 0.82 17.93 -3.40
N ALA A 188 0.99 17.49 -4.64
CA ALA A 188 2.28 17.12 -5.20
C ALA A 188 3.29 18.30 -5.17
N TYR A 189 2.85 19.53 -5.43
CA TYR A 189 3.71 20.72 -5.41
C TYR A 189 4.10 21.19 -4.01
N THR A 190 3.20 21.02 -3.02
CA THR A 190 3.32 21.68 -1.71
C THR A 190 3.72 20.74 -0.58
N LEU A 191 3.24 19.49 -0.57
CA LEU A 191 3.46 18.53 0.50
C LEU A 191 4.60 17.55 0.20
N PHE A 192 4.77 17.19 -1.07
CA PHE A 192 5.75 16.18 -1.52
C PHE A 192 7.01 16.83 -2.09
N GLU A 193 8.12 16.64 -1.40
CA GLU A 193 9.43 17.14 -1.78
C GLU A 193 10.29 16.04 -2.39
N ARG A 194 11.09 16.44 -3.38
CA ARG A 194 12.05 15.54 -4.00
C ARG A 194 13.18 15.26 -3.01
N ASP A 195 13.69 14.03 -3.03
CA ASP A 195 14.74 13.49 -2.15
C ASP A 195 14.36 13.30 -0.67
N THR A 196 13.10 13.58 -0.31
CA THR A 196 12.51 13.27 1.01
C THR A 196 11.46 12.18 0.88
N GLU A 197 10.34 12.45 0.20
CA GLU A 197 9.25 11.49 0.03
C GLU A 197 9.42 10.59 -1.20
N TYR A 198 10.11 11.08 -2.24
CA TYR A 198 10.37 10.33 -3.47
C TYR A 198 11.68 10.75 -4.15
N ILE A 199 12.20 9.90 -5.02
CA ILE A 199 13.36 10.16 -5.88
C ILE A 199 13.04 9.84 -7.33
N ILE A 200 13.82 10.39 -8.26
CA ILE A 200 13.72 10.10 -9.69
C ILE A 200 14.89 9.21 -10.09
N VAL A 201 14.59 8.02 -10.60
CA VAL A 201 15.58 7.05 -11.09
C VAL A 201 15.10 6.50 -12.42
N ASP A 202 15.98 6.48 -13.43
CA ASP A 202 15.68 5.99 -14.79
C ASP A 202 14.46 6.67 -15.44
N GLY A 203 14.27 7.97 -15.15
CA GLY A 203 13.11 8.72 -15.65
C GLY A 203 11.79 8.26 -15.07
N LYS A 204 11.78 7.60 -13.90
CA LYS A 204 10.57 7.20 -13.16
C LYS A 204 10.60 7.71 -11.72
N VAL A 205 9.42 8.03 -11.20
CA VAL A 205 9.25 8.43 -9.80
C VAL A 205 9.24 7.17 -8.94
N LYS A 206 10.13 7.10 -7.95
CA LYS A 206 10.19 6.01 -6.98
C LYS A 206 9.98 6.54 -5.57
N ILE A 207 9.09 5.91 -4.83
CA ILE A 207 8.73 6.31 -3.46
C ILE A 207 9.87 5.95 -2.50
N VAL A 208 10.19 6.85 -1.58
CA VAL A 208 11.12 6.58 -0.48
C VAL A 208 10.30 6.32 0.79
N ASP A 209 10.59 5.23 1.48
CA ASP A 209 10.02 4.97 2.79
C ASP A 209 10.63 5.93 3.82
N GLU A 210 9.81 6.83 4.35
CA GLU A 210 10.18 7.85 5.34
C GLU A 210 10.93 7.28 6.55
N GLN A 211 10.56 6.08 7.03
CA GLN A 211 11.19 5.51 8.23
C GLN A 211 12.54 4.85 7.93
N THR A 212 12.73 4.32 6.72
CA THR A 212 13.90 3.49 6.40
C THR A 212 14.85 4.15 5.40
N GLY A 213 14.42 5.22 4.73
CA GLY A 213 15.12 5.84 3.60
C GLY A 213 15.21 4.93 2.36
N ARG A 214 14.50 3.79 2.34
CA ARG A 214 14.60 2.81 1.26
C ARG A 214 13.71 3.17 0.09
N VAL A 215 14.21 2.94 -1.11
CA VAL A 215 13.42 3.06 -2.34
C VAL A 215 12.48 1.86 -2.44
N LEU A 216 11.18 2.12 -2.57
CA LEU A 216 10.16 1.10 -2.71
C LEU A 216 9.84 0.88 -4.19
N ASP A 217 10.52 -0.09 -4.80
CA ASP A 217 10.28 -0.47 -6.20
C ASP A 217 8.88 -1.07 -6.42
N GLY A 218 8.28 -0.74 -7.56
CA GLY A 218 6.95 -1.23 -7.97
C GLY A 218 5.77 -0.63 -7.19
N ARG A 219 6.00 0.39 -6.36
CA ARG A 219 4.94 1.08 -5.62
C ARG A 219 4.62 2.44 -6.23
N ARG A 220 3.32 2.75 -6.30
CA ARG A 220 2.80 4.05 -6.72
C ARG A 220 1.93 4.67 -5.63
N TYR A 221 1.82 5.99 -5.64
CA TYR A 221 0.82 6.69 -4.82
C TYR A 221 -0.56 6.47 -5.45
N SER A 222 -1.56 6.22 -4.61
CA SER A 222 -2.94 6.02 -5.06
C SER A 222 -3.58 7.34 -5.51
N ASP A 223 -4.77 7.23 -6.10
CA ASP A 223 -5.69 8.37 -6.25
C ASP A 223 -5.20 9.49 -7.18
N GLY A 224 -4.40 9.15 -8.19
CA GLY A 224 -3.89 10.12 -9.16
C GLY A 224 -2.68 10.93 -8.67
N LEU A 225 -2.28 10.78 -7.40
CA LEU A 225 -1.17 11.53 -6.82
C LEU A 225 0.18 11.17 -7.45
N HIS A 226 0.38 9.90 -7.84
CA HIS A 226 1.63 9.50 -8.48
C HIS A 226 1.77 10.16 -9.85
N GLN A 227 0.69 10.17 -10.62
CA GLN A 227 0.59 10.85 -11.90
C GLN A 227 0.82 12.35 -11.75
N ALA A 228 0.28 12.96 -10.69
CA ALA A 228 0.51 14.36 -10.39
C ALA A 228 2.00 14.66 -10.08
N ILE A 229 2.71 13.78 -9.37
CA ILE A 229 4.15 13.92 -9.10
C ILE A 229 4.98 13.70 -10.38
N GLU A 230 4.63 12.70 -11.20
CA GLU A 230 5.25 12.48 -12.51
C GLU A 230 5.09 13.72 -13.39
N ALA A 231 3.88 14.28 -13.46
CA ALA A 231 3.58 15.51 -14.18
C ALA A 231 4.38 16.70 -13.62
N LYS A 232 4.45 16.88 -12.30
CA LYS A 232 5.24 17.94 -11.62
C LYS A 232 6.70 17.90 -12.09
N GLU A 233 7.33 16.74 -12.05
CA GLU A 233 8.75 16.54 -12.35
C GLU A 233 9.08 16.41 -13.85
N ASN A 234 8.08 16.56 -14.74
CA ASN A 234 8.20 16.36 -16.19
C ASN A 234 8.63 14.93 -16.59
N VAL A 235 8.22 13.95 -15.80
CA VAL A 235 8.35 12.53 -16.12
C VAL A 235 7.17 12.11 -17.02
N LYS A 236 7.36 11.06 -17.84
CA LYS A 236 6.26 10.48 -18.61
C LYS A 236 5.21 9.95 -17.63
N VAL A 237 4.00 10.52 -17.69
CA VAL A 237 2.88 10.08 -16.85
C VAL A 237 2.46 8.68 -17.31
N GLU A 238 2.44 7.74 -16.39
CA GLU A 238 1.95 6.39 -16.65
C GLU A 238 0.42 6.33 -16.43
N ASP A 239 -0.27 5.44 -17.15
CA ASP A 239 -1.72 5.30 -17.07
C ASP A 239 -2.23 5.14 -15.63
N ALA A 240 -3.44 5.66 -15.39
CA ALA A 240 -4.17 5.41 -14.16
C ALA A 240 -4.27 3.90 -13.92
N THR A 241 -3.99 3.48 -12.69
CA THR A 241 -4.05 2.07 -12.32
C THR A 241 -5.25 1.81 -11.42
N GLN A 242 -6.08 0.83 -11.78
CA GLN A 242 -7.17 0.35 -10.96
C GLN A 242 -6.68 -0.73 -9.99
N THR A 243 -7.14 -0.66 -8.74
CA THR A 243 -6.92 -1.69 -7.72
C THR A 243 -7.59 -3.00 -8.14
N TYR A 244 -6.82 -4.08 -8.31
CA TYR A 244 -7.35 -5.44 -8.52
C TYR A 244 -7.39 -6.25 -7.23
N ALA A 245 -6.45 -5.99 -6.31
CA ALA A 245 -6.45 -6.59 -5.00
C ALA A 245 -5.71 -5.68 -4.02
N THR A 246 -6.24 -5.59 -2.80
CA THR A 246 -5.59 -4.88 -1.70
C THR A 246 -5.63 -5.78 -0.48
N ILE A 247 -4.59 -5.76 0.35
CA ILE A 247 -4.61 -6.34 1.71
C ILE A 247 -3.67 -5.54 2.62
N THR A 248 -4.08 -5.31 3.86
CA THR A 248 -3.18 -4.71 4.85
C THR A 248 -2.14 -5.72 5.33
N LEU A 249 -0.94 -5.25 5.71
CA LEU A 249 0.07 -6.14 6.30
C LEU A 249 -0.47 -6.83 7.56
N GLN A 250 -1.29 -6.13 8.34
CA GLN A 250 -1.96 -6.65 9.51
C GLN A 250 -2.81 -7.87 9.17
N ASN A 251 -3.77 -7.74 8.24
CA ASN A 251 -4.63 -8.85 7.86
C ASN A 251 -3.87 -9.95 7.11
N TYR A 252 -2.85 -9.59 6.32
CA TYR A 252 -1.98 -10.56 5.67
C TYR A 252 -1.27 -11.48 6.67
N PHE A 253 -0.63 -10.93 7.71
CA PHE A 253 0.04 -11.75 8.72
C PHE A 253 -0.94 -12.53 9.60
N ARG A 254 -2.17 -12.04 9.80
CA ARG A 254 -3.23 -12.78 10.52
C ARG A 254 -3.68 -14.05 9.80
N MET A 255 -3.43 -14.20 8.50
CA MET A 255 -3.75 -15.42 7.75
C MET A 255 -2.83 -16.60 8.09
N TYR A 256 -1.68 -16.36 8.72
CA TYR A 256 -0.74 -17.40 9.07
C TYR A 256 -1.24 -18.19 10.29
N HIS A 257 -1.23 -19.52 10.20
CA HIS A 257 -1.59 -20.40 11.33
C HIS A 257 -0.70 -20.17 12.56
N LYS A 258 0.58 -19.86 12.34
CA LYS A 258 1.54 -19.54 13.40
C LYS A 258 2.29 -18.28 13.02
N LEU A 259 2.23 -17.29 13.89
CA LEU A 259 2.94 -16.03 13.74
C LEU A 259 3.87 -15.82 14.93
N ALA A 260 5.11 -15.45 14.66
CA ALA A 260 6.10 -15.07 15.66
C ALA A 260 7.02 -14.01 15.06
N GLY A 261 7.61 -13.16 15.91
CA GLY A 261 8.51 -12.10 15.49
C GLY A 261 9.59 -11.85 16.53
N MET A 262 10.72 -11.29 16.08
CA MET A 262 11.81 -10.88 16.95
C MET A 262 12.22 -9.45 16.64
N THR A 263 12.49 -8.68 17.69
CA THR A 263 13.00 -7.31 17.59
C THR A 263 13.54 -6.87 18.94
N GLY A 264 14.53 -5.95 18.94
CA GLY A 264 15.10 -5.41 20.17
C GLY A 264 14.23 -4.38 20.88
N THR A 265 13.14 -3.91 20.26
CA THR A 265 12.38 -2.74 20.74
C THR A 265 10.85 -2.94 20.69
N ALA A 266 10.33 -4.15 20.92
CA ALA A 266 8.89 -4.44 20.85
C ALA A 266 8.08 -3.97 22.07
N VAL A 267 8.71 -3.82 23.24
CA VAL A 267 8.01 -3.60 24.52
C VAL A 267 7.10 -2.38 24.52
N THR A 268 7.50 -1.32 23.82
CA THR A 268 6.72 -0.07 23.73
C THR A 268 5.39 -0.25 23.00
N GLU A 269 5.31 -1.21 22.09
CA GLU A 269 4.15 -1.47 21.22
C GLU A 269 3.46 -2.79 21.61
N ALA A 270 3.71 -3.32 22.83
CA ALA A 270 3.17 -4.61 23.27
C ALA A 270 1.63 -4.66 23.21
N GLY A 271 0.95 -3.57 23.59
CA GLY A 271 -0.51 -3.46 23.46
C GLY A 271 -0.97 -3.58 22.00
N GLU A 272 -0.26 -2.94 21.06
CA GLU A 272 -0.59 -3.03 19.63
C GLU A 272 -0.38 -4.46 19.09
N PHE A 273 0.69 -5.14 19.48
CA PHE A 273 0.93 -6.54 19.09
C PHE A 273 -0.17 -7.48 19.59
N TRP A 274 -0.65 -7.29 20.82
CA TRP A 274 -1.75 -8.06 21.37
C TRP A 274 -3.09 -7.73 20.69
N ASP A 275 -3.40 -6.45 20.52
CA ASP A 275 -4.68 -6.01 19.97
C ASP A 275 -4.87 -6.49 18.53
N ILE A 276 -3.82 -6.38 17.69
CA ILE A 276 -3.87 -6.70 16.27
C ILE A 276 -3.59 -8.19 16.00
N TYR A 277 -2.52 -8.72 16.57
CA TYR A 277 -2.00 -10.06 16.24
C TYR A 277 -2.19 -11.10 17.34
N LYS A 278 -2.66 -10.69 18.53
CA LYS A 278 -2.73 -11.56 19.73
C LYS A 278 -1.36 -12.15 20.07
N LEU A 279 -0.31 -11.34 19.90
CA LEU A 279 1.07 -11.70 20.19
C LEU A 279 1.53 -11.07 21.51
N ASP A 280 2.00 -11.91 22.42
CA ASP A 280 2.70 -11.48 23.63
C ASP A 280 4.12 -11.02 23.31
N VAL A 281 4.56 -9.98 24.00
CA VAL A 281 5.93 -9.48 23.91
C VAL A 281 6.70 -9.90 25.15
N VAL A 282 7.64 -10.83 24.96
CA VAL A 282 8.52 -11.31 26.03
C VAL A 282 9.90 -10.68 25.89
N THR A 283 10.37 -10.01 26.95
CA THR A 283 11.73 -9.46 27.01
C THR A 283 12.74 -10.56 27.36
N ILE A 284 13.58 -10.93 26.40
CA ILE A 284 14.67 -11.87 26.63
C ILE A 284 15.86 -11.14 27.28
N PRO A 285 16.40 -11.63 28.40
CA PRO A 285 17.60 -11.06 29.02
C PRO A 285 18.79 -11.03 28.05
N THR A 286 19.64 -10.02 28.20
CA THR A 286 20.87 -9.92 27.41
C THR A 286 21.90 -10.95 27.88
N ASN A 287 22.72 -11.46 26.95
CA ASN A 287 23.79 -12.42 27.27
C ASN A 287 24.87 -11.82 28.19
N ARG A 288 25.13 -10.51 28.06
CA ARG A 288 26.07 -9.73 28.86
C ARG A 288 25.44 -8.40 29.24
N GLN A 289 25.73 -7.93 30.44
CA GLN A 289 25.20 -6.67 30.95
C GLN A 289 25.61 -5.50 30.06
N VAL A 290 24.65 -4.61 29.76
CA VAL A 290 24.88 -3.43 28.92
C VAL A 290 25.62 -2.37 29.73
N THR A 291 26.79 -1.94 29.24
CA THR A 291 27.63 -0.89 29.85
C THR A 291 27.56 0.45 29.10
N ARG A 292 26.69 0.56 28.10
CA ARG A 292 26.51 1.77 27.29
C ARG A 292 26.00 2.93 28.15
N LYS A 293 26.60 4.11 27.97
CA LYS A 293 26.17 5.36 28.62
C LYS A 293 25.24 6.15 27.69
N ASP A 294 23.96 6.22 28.05
CA ASP A 294 22.98 7.06 27.33
C ASP A 294 22.91 8.42 28.01
N MET A 295 23.34 9.46 27.31
CA MET A 295 23.40 10.84 27.81
C MET A 295 22.08 11.58 27.53
N ASP A 296 21.82 12.64 28.31
CA ASP A 296 20.66 13.51 28.13
C ASP A 296 20.76 14.34 26.85
N ASP A 297 19.62 14.68 26.25
CA ASP A 297 19.57 15.43 24.98
C ASP A 297 20.16 16.84 25.12
N LEU A 298 20.96 17.25 24.14
CA LEU A 298 21.48 18.61 24.03
C LEU A 298 20.56 19.41 23.11
N VAL A 299 19.86 20.39 23.67
CA VAL A 299 18.90 21.20 22.92
C VAL A 299 19.47 22.57 22.58
N TYR A 300 19.40 22.93 21.31
CA TYR A 300 19.87 24.18 20.72
C TYR A 300 18.72 25.02 20.18
N LYS A 301 18.91 26.33 20.11
CA LYS A 301 17.91 27.24 19.57
C LYS A 301 17.77 27.07 18.06
N THR A 302 18.89 27.02 17.34
CA THR A 302 18.91 26.96 15.86
C THR A 302 19.52 25.67 15.33
N ILE A 303 19.15 25.30 14.10
CA ILE A 303 19.74 24.16 13.38
C ILE A 303 21.24 24.36 13.13
N ARG A 304 21.67 25.61 12.91
CA ARG A 304 23.08 25.92 12.63
C ARG A 304 23.98 25.66 13.83
N GLU A 305 23.56 26.06 15.02
CA GLU A 305 24.29 25.80 16.27
C GLU A 305 24.36 24.30 16.54
N LYS A 306 23.22 23.60 16.40
CA LYS A 306 23.12 22.15 16.52
C LYS A 306 24.17 21.44 15.67
N PHE A 307 24.24 21.73 14.37
CA PHE A 307 25.21 21.07 13.47
C PHE A 307 26.66 21.46 13.77
N THR A 308 26.91 22.69 14.20
CA THR A 308 28.26 23.12 14.59
C THR A 308 28.73 22.31 15.81
N ALA A 309 27.89 22.17 16.83
CA ALA A 309 28.18 21.37 18.02
C ALA A 309 28.33 19.87 17.71
N VAL A 310 27.49 19.33 16.82
CA VAL A 310 27.63 17.94 16.33
C VAL A 310 29.00 17.73 15.67
N VAL A 311 29.43 18.65 14.80
CA VAL A 311 30.73 18.55 14.11
C VAL A 311 31.89 18.66 15.10
N GLU A 312 31.81 19.57 16.07
CA GLU A 312 32.84 19.71 17.12
C GLU A 312 32.96 18.45 17.98
N GLU A 313 31.83 17.83 18.35
CA GLU A 313 31.82 16.57 19.08
C GLU A 313 32.45 15.43 18.25
N ILE A 314 32.09 15.33 16.95
CA ILE A 314 32.70 14.33 16.06
C ILE A 314 34.21 14.53 16.02
N VAL A 315 34.70 15.77 15.84
CA VAL A 315 36.14 16.07 15.81
C VAL A 315 36.82 15.64 17.11
N ARG A 316 36.23 15.93 18.28
CA ARG A 316 36.77 15.52 19.58
C ARG A 316 36.88 14.00 19.70
N LEU A 317 35.79 13.29 19.42
CA LEU A 317 35.74 11.82 19.53
C LEU A 317 36.69 11.14 18.54
N THR A 318 36.81 11.69 17.32
CA THR A 318 37.72 11.16 16.31
C THR A 318 39.17 11.38 16.70
N ALA A 319 39.50 12.51 17.35
CA ALA A 319 40.83 12.78 17.90
C ALA A 319 41.20 11.83 19.06
N GLU A 320 40.22 11.37 19.83
CA GLU A 320 40.37 10.31 20.85
C GLU A 320 40.49 8.89 20.23
N GLY A 321 40.43 8.76 18.90
CA GLY A 321 40.47 7.47 18.21
C GLY A 321 39.17 6.66 18.27
N ARG A 322 38.07 7.27 18.74
CA ARG A 322 36.77 6.59 18.89
C ARG A 322 36.03 6.50 17.55
N PRO A 323 35.40 5.35 17.22
CA PRO A 323 34.49 5.27 16.09
C PRO A 323 33.18 6.00 16.39
N VAL A 324 32.65 6.71 15.40
CA VAL A 324 31.43 7.52 15.51
C VAL A 324 30.42 7.12 14.45
N LEU A 325 29.19 6.82 14.88
CA LEU A 325 28.04 6.64 13.99
C LEU A 325 27.07 7.80 14.20
N VAL A 326 26.83 8.57 13.14
CA VAL A 326 25.89 9.68 13.12
C VAL A 326 24.60 9.25 12.43
N GLY A 327 23.47 9.36 13.12
CA GLY A 327 22.14 9.11 12.56
C GLY A 327 21.47 10.41 12.17
N THR A 328 21.08 10.54 10.90
CA THR A 328 20.30 11.66 10.36
C THR A 328 18.89 11.21 9.97
N THR A 329 17.95 12.13 9.82
CA THR A 329 16.55 11.84 9.44
C THR A 329 16.30 11.90 7.93
N SER A 330 17.13 12.61 7.18
CA SER A 330 17.00 12.76 5.72
C SER A 330 18.35 12.67 5.00
N VAL A 331 18.28 12.44 3.68
CA VAL A 331 19.44 12.44 2.80
C VAL A 331 20.05 13.84 2.69
N GLU A 332 19.24 14.90 2.56
CA GLU A 332 19.71 16.30 2.53
C GLU A 332 20.57 16.62 3.76
N ILE A 333 20.12 16.23 4.96
CA ILE A 333 20.86 16.47 6.20
C ILE A 333 22.20 15.72 6.20
N SER A 334 22.22 14.49 5.71
CA SER A 334 23.46 13.71 5.62
C SER A 334 24.50 14.35 4.68
N GLU A 335 24.05 14.95 3.57
CA GLU A 335 24.92 15.65 2.62
C GLU A 335 25.43 16.99 3.17
N VAL A 336 24.58 17.74 3.88
CA VAL A 336 24.99 18.97 4.57
C VAL A 336 26.06 18.64 5.61
N LEU A 337 25.83 17.63 6.45
CA LEU A 337 26.79 17.20 7.46
C LEU A 337 28.09 16.68 6.84
N SER A 338 27.98 15.90 5.75
CA SER A 338 29.13 15.42 4.98
C SER A 338 29.99 16.58 4.52
N ARG A 339 29.41 17.61 3.89
CA ARG A 339 30.13 18.82 3.46
C ARG A 339 30.84 19.50 4.63
N MET A 340 30.19 19.66 5.78
CA MET A 340 30.80 20.28 6.97
C MET A 340 31.99 19.48 7.49
N LEU A 341 31.92 18.14 7.47
CA LEU A 341 33.03 17.26 7.87
C LEU A 341 34.17 17.27 6.86
N GLN A 342 33.89 17.38 5.55
CA GLN A 342 34.91 17.57 4.52
C GLN A 342 35.71 18.85 4.77
N PHE A 343 35.05 19.97 5.10
CA PHE A 343 35.73 21.22 5.45
C PHE A 343 36.67 21.08 6.66
N LYS A 344 36.29 20.26 7.64
CA LYS A 344 37.13 19.95 8.82
C LYS A 344 38.16 18.85 8.56
N LYS A 345 38.29 18.37 7.31
CA LYS A 345 39.23 17.31 6.87
C LYS A 345 39.04 15.97 7.60
N ILE A 346 37.82 15.66 8.05
CA ILE A 346 37.48 14.38 8.66
C ILE A 346 37.03 13.41 7.57
N LYS A 347 37.72 12.27 7.47
CA LYS A 347 37.30 11.16 6.59
C LYS A 347 36.02 10.54 7.14
N HIS A 348 35.00 10.43 6.29
CA HIS A 348 33.71 9.86 6.68
C HIS A 348 33.06 9.13 5.51
N ASN A 349 32.17 8.19 5.83
CA ASN A 349 31.36 7.45 4.87
C ASN A 349 29.89 7.82 5.05
N VAL A 350 29.14 7.93 3.94
CA VAL A 350 27.70 8.24 3.95
C VAL A 350 26.91 7.04 3.44
N LEU A 351 25.90 6.62 4.20
CA LEU A 351 25.01 5.51 3.90
C LEU A 351 23.62 6.06 3.60
N ASN A 352 23.22 6.00 2.32
CA ASN A 352 21.97 6.59 1.81
C ASN A 352 20.88 5.56 1.46
N ALA A 353 20.97 4.32 1.94
CA ALA A 353 20.03 3.22 1.69
C ALA A 353 19.80 2.83 0.21
N LYS A 354 20.66 3.30 -0.71
CA LYS A 354 20.57 3.03 -2.16
C LYS A 354 21.26 1.73 -2.60
N GLN A 355 22.30 1.27 -1.89
CA GLN A 355 23.10 0.11 -2.31
C GLN A 355 23.44 -0.81 -1.12
N HIS A 356 22.59 -1.80 -0.86
CA HIS A 356 22.67 -2.64 0.34
C HIS A 356 23.98 -3.42 0.52
N GLN A 357 24.59 -3.91 -0.56
CA GLN A 357 25.79 -4.74 -0.47
C GLN A 357 27.03 -3.91 -0.06
N ARG A 358 27.25 -2.76 -0.71
CA ARG A 358 28.31 -1.82 -0.32
C ARG A 358 28.08 -1.21 1.06
N GLU A 359 26.83 -0.96 1.43
CA GLU A 359 26.49 -0.48 2.78
C GLU A 359 26.89 -1.48 3.86
N ALA A 360 26.71 -2.78 3.64
CA ALA A 360 27.11 -3.79 4.62
C ALA A 360 28.62 -3.82 4.84
N GLU A 361 29.41 -3.65 3.78
CA GLU A 361 30.88 -3.57 3.85
C GLU A 361 31.32 -2.34 4.65
N ILE A 362 30.76 -1.17 4.33
CA ILE A 362 31.06 0.09 5.04
C ILE A 362 30.70 -0.02 6.54
N VAL A 363 29.54 -0.62 6.87
CA VAL A 363 29.10 -0.80 8.26
C VAL A 363 29.98 -1.79 9.02
N ALA A 364 30.51 -2.82 8.35
CA ALA A 364 31.45 -3.76 8.97
C ALA A 364 32.77 -3.07 9.36
N GLU A 365 33.20 -2.06 8.59
CA GLU A 365 34.40 -1.27 8.88
C GLU A 365 34.16 -0.11 9.86
N ALA A 366 32.91 0.27 10.10
CA ALA A 366 32.54 1.40 10.96
C ALA A 366 33.02 1.28 12.42
N GLY A 367 33.40 0.07 12.86
CA GLY A 367 33.94 -0.19 14.19
C GLY A 367 35.47 -0.04 14.33
N LYS A 368 36.16 0.41 13.27
CA LYS A 368 37.61 0.71 13.29
C LYS A 368 37.87 2.08 13.97
N PRO A 369 39.03 2.27 14.64
CA PRO A 369 39.35 3.52 15.33
C PRO A 369 39.31 4.74 14.40
N GLY A 370 38.77 5.86 14.90
CA GLY A 370 38.68 7.12 14.16
C GLY A 370 37.77 7.09 12.91
N THR A 371 36.98 6.03 12.72
CA THR A 371 36.06 5.93 11.57
C THR A 371 34.76 6.67 11.86
N VAL A 372 34.37 7.57 10.96
CA VAL A 372 33.10 8.30 11.03
C VAL A 372 32.15 7.78 9.96
N THR A 373 30.97 7.34 10.37
CA THR A 373 29.92 6.84 9.47
C THR A 373 28.65 7.66 9.68
N ILE A 374 28.08 8.19 8.60
CA ILE A 374 26.81 8.91 8.59
C ILE A 374 25.77 7.98 8.00
N ALA A 375 24.70 7.69 8.75
CA ALA A 375 23.60 6.85 8.33
C ALA A 375 22.32 7.67 8.22
N THR A 376 21.72 7.72 7.03
CA THR A 376 20.38 8.27 6.85
C THR A 376 19.35 7.29 7.40
N ASN A 377 18.52 7.75 8.33
CA ASN A 377 17.50 7.02 9.07
C ASN A 377 18.03 5.71 9.70
N MET A 378 17.86 4.61 8.96
CA MET A 378 18.23 3.26 9.37
C MET A 378 19.08 2.54 8.30
N ALA A 379 19.84 3.28 7.51
CA ALA A 379 20.82 2.68 6.60
C ALA A 379 21.79 1.76 7.38
N GLY A 380 22.19 0.63 6.78
CA GLY A 380 22.99 -0.39 7.47
C GLY A 380 22.23 -1.24 8.51
N ARG A 381 20.89 -1.27 8.49
CA ARG A 381 20.08 -2.18 9.32
C ARG A 381 20.26 -3.65 8.92
N GLY A 382 20.55 -4.48 9.92
CA GLY A 382 20.79 -5.92 9.75
C GLY A 382 22.27 -6.30 9.86
N THR A 383 23.19 -5.33 9.74
CA THR A 383 24.63 -5.56 9.88
C THR A 383 25.13 -5.10 11.25
N ASP A 384 25.96 -5.94 11.87
CA ASP A 384 26.53 -5.71 13.19
C ASP A 384 27.86 -4.98 13.10
N ILE A 385 27.97 -3.86 13.83
CA ILE A 385 29.22 -3.10 13.95
C ILE A 385 30.06 -3.78 15.04
N LYS A 386 31.15 -4.44 14.64
CA LYS A 386 32.09 -5.09 15.56
C LYS A 386 33.22 -4.12 15.89
N LEU A 387 33.51 -3.96 17.18
CA LEU A 387 34.59 -3.08 17.63
C LEU A 387 35.93 -3.80 17.62
N THR A 388 36.95 -3.07 17.17
CA THR A 388 38.35 -3.49 17.35
C THR A 388 38.77 -3.34 18.81
N PRO A 389 39.82 -4.05 19.27
CA PRO A 389 40.33 -3.90 20.64
C PRO A 389 40.73 -2.44 20.97
N GLU A 390 41.31 -1.73 20.02
CA GLU A 390 41.68 -0.32 20.13
C GLU A 390 40.44 0.57 20.35
N SER A 391 39.40 0.38 19.54
CA SER A 391 38.14 1.10 19.70
C SER A 391 37.44 0.80 21.02
N ARG A 392 37.55 -0.44 21.54
CA ARG A 392 37.03 -0.80 22.86
C ARG A 392 37.75 -0.05 23.97
N ALA A 393 39.08 0.02 23.90
CA ALA A 393 39.90 0.75 24.86
C ALA A 393 39.65 2.26 24.83
N ALA A 394 39.37 2.83 23.65
CA ALA A 394 39.04 4.24 23.48
C ALA A 394 37.64 4.63 24.01
N GLY A 395 36.86 3.70 24.56
CA GLY A 395 35.51 3.97 25.09
C GLY A 395 34.37 3.51 24.18
N GLY A 396 34.68 2.76 23.12
CA GLY A 396 33.71 2.10 22.25
C GLY A 396 32.95 3.04 21.30
N LEU A 397 31.96 2.47 20.62
CA LEU A 397 31.18 3.17 19.59
C LEU A 397 30.37 4.33 20.19
N ALA A 398 30.60 5.54 19.68
CA ALA A 398 29.81 6.70 19.99
C ALA A 398 28.68 6.86 18.97
N ILE A 399 27.45 6.96 19.45
CA ILE A 399 26.26 7.23 18.65
C ILE A 399 25.89 8.70 18.80
N ILE A 400 25.75 9.39 17.68
CA ILE A 400 25.27 10.78 17.63
C ILE A 400 23.97 10.80 16.83
N GLY A 401 22.85 11.12 17.48
CA GLY A 401 21.61 11.44 16.79
C GLY A 401 21.55 12.92 16.49
N THR A 402 21.41 13.32 15.22
CA THR A 402 21.32 14.75 14.86
C THR A 402 19.94 15.34 15.10
N GLU A 403 18.94 14.48 15.29
CA GLU A 403 17.53 14.79 15.54
C GLU A 403 16.87 13.62 16.28
N ARG A 404 15.65 13.87 16.78
CA ARG A 404 14.75 12.84 17.33
C ARG A 404 13.78 12.39 16.26
N HIS A 405 13.64 11.08 16.08
CA HIS A 405 12.62 10.54 15.17
C HIS A 405 11.22 10.69 15.78
N GLU A 406 10.19 10.57 14.94
CA GLU A 406 8.80 10.57 15.41
C GLU A 406 8.48 9.46 16.40
N SER A 407 9.20 8.33 16.31
CA SER A 407 9.04 7.18 17.20
C SER A 407 10.29 6.94 18.04
N ARG A 408 10.06 6.77 19.35
CA ARG A 408 11.05 6.36 20.35
C ARG A 408 11.68 5.03 20.01
N ARG A 409 10.95 4.16 19.31
CA ARG A 409 11.43 2.84 18.86
C ARG A 409 12.63 2.99 17.92
N VAL A 410 12.60 3.95 17.00
CA VAL A 410 13.67 4.18 16.02
C VAL A 410 14.90 4.77 16.70
N ASP A 411 14.71 5.74 17.59
CA ASP A 411 15.80 6.30 18.40
C ASP A 411 16.49 5.22 19.25
N ARG A 412 15.72 4.33 19.90
CA ARG A 412 16.26 3.20 20.66
C ARG A 412 17.02 2.21 19.79
N GLN A 413 16.63 2.04 18.53
CA GLN A 413 17.38 1.22 17.57
C GLN A 413 18.70 1.86 17.17
N LEU A 414 18.75 3.19 17.01
CA LEU A 414 19.99 3.93 16.77
C LEU A 414 20.94 3.79 17.97
N ARG A 415 20.45 4.00 19.21
CA ARG A 415 21.23 3.76 20.44
C ARG A 415 21.72 2.32 20.54
N GLY A 416 20.86 1.36 20.18
CA GLY A 416 21.13 -0.08 20.18
C GLY A 416 22.22 -0.52 19.21
N ARG A 417 22.73 0.36 18.34
CA ARG A 417 23.92 0.07 17.52
C ARG A 417 25.19 0.01 18.35
N SER A 418 25.23 0.70 19.49
CA SER A 418 26.33 0.67 20.45
C SER A 418 26.00 -0.18 21.68
N GLY A 419 27.03 -0.62 22.40
CA GLY A 419 26.88 -1.43 23.61
C GLY A 419 26.59 -2.92 23.38
N ARG A 420 26.94 -3.46 22.21
CA ARG A 420 26.65 -4.85 21.85
C ARG A 420 27.48 -5.83 22.69
N GLN A 421 26.85 -6.89 23.20
CA GLN A 421 27.52 -7.92 24.00
C GLN A 421 28.36 -7.36 25.18
N GLY A 422 27.87 -6.28 25.82
CA GLY A 422 28.56 -5.63 26.94
C GLY A 422 29.79 -4.81 26.54
N ASP A 423 29.95 -4.48 25.25
CA ASP A 423 30.96 -3.52 24.83
C ASP A 423 30.68 -2.13 25.43
N PRO A 424 31.72 -1.33 25.72
CA PRO A 424 31.56 0.07 26.08
C PRO A 424 30.99 0.87 24.91
N GLY A 425 30.38 2.00 25.22
CA GLY A 425 29.86 2.90 24.22
C GLY A 425 29.03 4.02 24.82
N SER A 426 28.70 5.00 23.99
CA SER A 426 27.89 6.15 24.40
C SER A 426 26.84 6.48 23.35
N SER A 427 25.74 7.09 23.78
CA SER A 427 24.77 7.69 22.88
C SER A 427 24.40 9.10 23.32
N GLN A 428 24.33 10.01 22.36
CA GLN A 428 24.02 11.42 22.56
C GLN A 428 23.10 11.90 21.43
N PHE A 429 22.02 12.59 21.78
CA PHE A 429 21.13 13.23 20.81
C PHE A 429 21.30 14.75 20.87
N TYR A 430 21.25 15.38 19.70
CA TYR A 430 21.27 16.81 19.47
C TYR A 430 19.94 17.19 18.87
N VAL A 431 19.25 18.17 19.44
CA VAL A 431 17.91 18.58 19.02
C VAL A 431 17.88 20.09 18.87
N SER A 432 17.17 20.60 17.87
CA SER A 432 16.86 22.02 17.73
C SER A 432 15.37 22.28 17.93
N LEU A 433 15.03 23.48 18.40
CA LEU A 433 13.65 23.96 18.43
C LEU A 433 13.03 24.11 17.03
N GLU A 434 13.88 24.26 16.01
CA GLU A 434 13.49 24.35 14.60
C GLU A 434 13.26 22.97 13.96
N ASP A 435 13.61 21.87 14.65
CA ASP A 435 13.43 20.51 14.13
C ASP A 435 11.94 20.16 13.98
N ASN A 436 11.62 19.29 13.02
CA ASN A 436 10.23 18.99 12.65
C ASN A 436 9.35 18.54 13.84
N LEU A 437 9.88 17.65 14.69
CA LEU A 437 9.19 17.16 15.89
C LEU A 437 8.86 18.30 16.86
N MET A 438 9.79 19.23 17.07
CA MET A 438 9.62 20.37 17.98
C MET A 438 8.72 21.45 17.38
N ARG A 439 8.77 21.64 16.06
CA ARG A 439 7.87 22.57 15.36
C ARG A 439 6.41 22.15 15.52
N LEU A 440 6.11 20.88 15.30
CA LEU A 440 4.73 20.35 15.26
C LEU A 440 4.13 20.06 16.66
N PHE A 441 4.93 19.62 17.62
CA PHE A 441 4.40 19.03 18.86
C PHE A 441 4.87 19.69 20.16
N MET A 442 5.62 20.81 20.10
CA MET A 442 6.10 21.48 21.30
C MET A 442 4.96 22.10 22.12
N PRO A 443 4.83 21.76 23.43
CA PRO A 443 3.82 22.35 24.31
C PRO A 443 4.03 23.87 24.51
N GLU A 444 2.93 24.64 24.48
CA GLU A 444 2.94 26.11 24.62
C GLU A 444 3.68 26.61 25.88
N ARG A 445 3.54 25.86 26.98
CA ARG A 445 4.11 26.22 28.28
C ARG A 445 5.65 26.25 28.24
N ILE A 446 6.26 25.45 27.37
CA ILE A 446 7.72 25.37 27.22
C ILE A 446 8.21 26.51 26.33
N ALA A 447 7.50 26.84 25.26
CA ALA A 447 7.84 28.00 24.42
C ALA A 447 7.93 29.29 25.26
N ARG A 448 6.93 29.53 26.12
CA ARG A 448 6.91 30.66 27.07
C ARG A 448 8.03 30.62 28.11
N PHE A 449 8.40 29.43 28.58
CA PHE A 449 9.50 29.25 29.54
C PHE A 449 10.85 29.59 28.90
N MET A 450 11.05 29.16 27.66
CA MET A 450 12.28 29.42 26.90
C MET A 450 12.44 30.88 26.52
N ASP A 451 11.36 31.54 26.11
CA ASP A 451 11.33 32.99 25.85
C ASP A 451 11.70 33.80 27.11
N LYS A 452 11.21 33.38 28.30
CA LYS A 452 11.54 34.02 29.59
C LYS A 452 12.99 33.84 30.02
N LEU A 453 13.62 32.75 29.60
CA LEU A 453 14.99 32.41 29.98
C LEU A 453 16.03 33.23 29.21
N GLY A 454 15.65 33.86 28.09
CA GLY A 454 16.51 34.79 27.36
C GLY A 454 17.83 34.18 26.90
N LEU A 455 17.80 32.91 26.49
CA LEU A 455 18.99 32.12 26.11
C LEU A 455 19.76 32.82 24.99
N LYS A 456 21.07 32.98 25.21
CA LYS A 456 21.98 33.57 24.22
C LYS A 456 22.34 32.54 23.17
N GLU A 457 22.68 33.02 21.97
CA GLU A 457 23.20 32.15 20.90
C GLU A 457 24.40 31.34 21.41
N GLY A 458 24.36 30.02 21.23
CA GLY A 458 25.38 29.07 21.68
C GLY A 458 25.18 28.42 23.07
N GLU A 459 24.17 28.80 23.86
CA GLU A 459 23.91 28.14 25.16
C GLU A 459 23.15 26.82 24.98
N VAL A 460 23.69 25.74 25.58
CA VAL A 460 23.07 24.41 25.56
C VAL A 460 22.03 24.31 26.67
N ILE A 461 20.81 23.91 26.31
CA ILE A 461 19.79 23.58 27.29
C ILE A 461 19.88 22.08 27.57
N SER A 462 20.52 21.72 28.69
CA SER A 462 20.56 20.34 29.17
C SER A 462 19.79 20.24 30.50
N HIS A 463 18.49 19.93 30.43
CA HIS A 463 17.65 19.68 31.59
C HIS A 463 16.72 18.50 31.36
N SER A 464 16.59 17.63 32.38
CA SER A 464 15.70 16.45 32.37
C SER A 464 14.23 16.80 32.06
N MET A 465 13.79 18.02 32.40
CA MET A 465 12.46 18.54 32.06
C MET A 465 12.26 18.70 30.54
N VAL A 466 13.30 19.09 29.80
CA VAL A 466 13.22 19.27 28.35
C VAL A 466 13.22 17.90 27.67
N THR A 467 14.11 16.99 28.06
CA THR A 467 14.16 15.61 27.57
C THR A 467 12.82 14.89 27.75
N SER A 468 12.25 14.92 28.96
CA SER A 468 10.93 14.31 29.24
C SER A 468 9.77 14.95 28.46
N SER A 469 9.92 16.21 28.04
CA SER A 469 8.92 16.88 27.21
C SER A 469 9.00 16.44 25.75
N ILE A 470 10.20 16.23 25.24
CA ILE A 470 10.42 15.63 23.91
C ILE A 470 9.85 14.21 23.87
N GLU A 471 10.09 13.40 24.92
CA GLU A 471 9.51 12.04 24.98
C GLU A 471 7.97 12.05 25.01
N ARG A 472 7.35 13.04 25.68
CA ARG A 472 5.89 13.22 25.66
C ARG A 472 5.39 13.60 24.26
N ALA A 473 6.12 14.46 23.55
CA ALA A 473 5.81 14.80 22.17
C ALA A 473 5.87 13.55 21.27
N GLN A 474 6.95 12.77 21.34
CA GLN A 474 7.06 11.51 20.59
C GLN A 474 5.93 10.52 20.93
N LYS A 475 5.58 10.37 22.21
CA LYS A 475 4.46 9.50 22.63
C LYS A 475 3.14 9.93 21.99
N LYS A 476 2.87 11.24 21.91
CA LYS A 476 1.66 11.77 21.25
C LYS A 476 1.66 11.48 19.74
N VAL A 477 2.81 11.60 19.07
CA VAL A 477 2.94 11.23 17.65
C VAL A 477 2.72 9.73 17.46
N GLU A 478 3.28 8.89 18.33
CA GLU A 478 3.07 7.44 18.32
C GLU A 478 1.59 7.07 18.52
N GLU A 479 0.88 7.72 19.45
CA GLU A 479 -0.55 7.54 19.69
C GLU A 479 -1.40 7.97 18.48
N ASN A 480 -1.08 9.11 17.86
CA ASN A 480 -1.74 9.56 16.62
C ASN A 480 -1.53 8.55 15.48
N ASN A 481 -0.29 8.11 15.28
CA ASN A 481 0.07 7.11 14.27
C ASN A 481 -0.57 5.74 14.55
N PHE A 482 -0.75 5.37 15.82
CA PHE A 482 -1.52 4.20 16.22
C PHE A 482 -3.00 4.36 15.87
N GLY A 483 -3.62 5.50 16.17
CA GLY A 483 -5.00 5.82 15.81
C GLY A 483 -5.26 5.71 14.30
N ILE A 484 -4.38 6.28 13.48
CA ILE A 484 -4.46 6.20 12.01
C ILE A 484 -4.38 4.73 11.55
N ARG A 485 -3.43 3.95 12.08
CA ARG A 485 -3.26 2.53 11.74
C ARG A 485 -4.46 1.68 12.18
N LYS A 486 -5.00 1.96 13.37
CA LYS A 486 -6.20 1.28 13.90
C LYS A 486 -7.40 1.55 13.00
N ARG A 487 -7.65 2.81 12.64
CA ARG A 487 -8.73 3.19 11.72
C ARG A 487 -8.56 2.52 10.36
N LEU A 488 -7.36 2.53 9.79
CA LEU A 488 -7.06 1.83 8.53
C LEU A 488 -7.36 0.33 8.61
N LEU A 489 -6.99 -0.33 9.72
CA LEU A 489 -7.30 -1.74 9.96
C LEU A 489 -8.81 -1.97 10.09
N GLU A 490 -9.56 -1.08 10.74
CA GLU A 490 -11.01 -1.18 10.89
C GLU A 490 -11.73 -1.10 9.54
N TYR A 491 -11.33 -0.19 8.65
CA TYR A 491 -11.84 -0.15 7.27
C TYR A 491 -11.49 -1.43 6.50
N ASP A 492 -10.24 -1.90 6.59
CA ASP A 492 -9.82 -3.12 5.90
C ASP A 492 -10.47 -4.39 6.50
N ASN A 493 -10.86 -4.41 7.76
CA ASN A 493 -11.59 -5.54 8.36
C ASN A 493 -12.97 -5.75 7.70
N VAL A 494 -13.65 -4.67 7.30
CA VAL A 494 -14.89 -4.75 6.52
C VAL A 494 -14.64 -5.35 5.15
N MET A 495 -13.59 -4.90 4.46
CA MET A 495 -13.19 -5.51 3.19
C MET A 495 -12.71 -6.95 3.36
N ASN A 496 -12.10 -7.27 4.49
CA ASN A 496 -11.54 -8.59 4.75
C ASN A 496 -12.64 -9.65 4.91
N SER A 497 -13.75 -9.33 5.58
CA SER A 497 -14.89 -10.25 5.68
C SER A 497 -15.51 -10.52 4.31
N GLN A 498 -15.63 -9.49 3.47
CA GLN A 498 -16.09 -9.64 2.08
C GLN A 498 -15.12 -10.49 1.24
N ARG A 499 -13.81 -10.22 1.36
CA ARG A 499 -12.75 -11.01 0.69
C ARG A 499 -12.80 -12.47 1.09
N GLU A 500 -13.02 -12.79 2.35
CA GLU A 500 -13.06 -14.18 2.81
C GLU A 500 -14.15 -14.99 2.09
N VAL A 501 -15.35 -14.41 1.94
CA VAL A 501 -16.48 -15.03 1.22
C VAL A 501 -16.14 -15.20 -0.27
N ILE A 502 -15.65 -14.14 -0.92
CA ILE A 502 -15.37 -14.17 -2.36
C ILE A 502 -14.17 -15.05 -2.69
N TYR A 503 -13.10 -15.01 -1.90
CA TYR A 503 -11.93 -15.85 -2.12
C TYR A 503 -12.26 -17.32 -1.89
N LYS A 504 -13.19 -17.64 -0.99
CA LYS A 504 -13.73 -19.00 -0.84
C LYS A 504 -14.50 -19.44 -2.09
N ARG A 505 -15.47 -18.65 -2.58
CA ARG A 505 -16.21 -18.95 -3.82
C ARG A 505 -15.29 -19.05 -5.04
N ARG A 506 -14.36 -18.12 -5.18
CA ARG A 506 -13.34 -18.09 -6.24
C ARG A 506 -12.43 -19.33 -6.19
N ARG A 507 -12.01 -19.76 -5.00
CA ARG A 507 -11.22 -20.97 -4.80
C ARG A 507 -12.01 -22.23 -5.18
N ASN A 508 -13.28 -22.31 -4.79
CA ASN A 508 -14.18 -23.40 -5.18
C ASN A 508 -14.33 -23.47 -6.70
N ALA A 509 -14.50 -22.33 -7.39
CA ALA A 509 -14.54 -22.27 -8.86
C ALA A 509 -13.20 -22.68 -9.51
N LEU A 510 -12.06 -22.23 -8.97
CA LEU A 510 -10.74 -22.55 -9.53
C LEU A 510 -10.42 -24.05 -9.46
N PHE A 511 -10.62 -24.67 -8.30
CA PHE A 511 -10.32 -26.10 -8.11
C PHE A 511 -11.48 -27.01 -8.52
N GLY A 512 -12.71 -26.48 -8.58
CA GLY A 512 -13.93 -27.23 -8.87
C GLY A 512 -14.45 -28.04 -7.69
N GLU A 513 -13.93 -27.83 -6.48
CA GLU A 513 -14.43 -28.45 -5.26
C GLU A 513 -15.68 -27.70 -4.80
N ARG A 514 -16.81 -28.41 -4.60
CA ARG A 514 -18.10 -27.82 -4.17
C ARG A 514 -18.73 -26.78 -5.11
N LEU A 515 -18.20 -26.58 -6.31
CA LEU A 515 -18.74 -25.62 -7.28
C LEU A 515 -20.22 -25.88 -7.61
N GLN A 516 -20.60 -27.15 -7.79
CA GLN A 516 -22.01 -27.51 -8.04
C GLN A 516 -22.92 -27.07 -6.89
N LEU A 517 -22.47 -27.21 -5.64
CA LEU A 517 -23.25 -26.74 -4.50
C LEU A 517 -23.37 -25.22 -4.49
N ASP A 518 -22.28 -24.51 -4.81
CA ASP A 518 -22.31 -23.05 -4.94
C ASP A 518 -23.28 -22.62 -6.06
N ILE A 519 -23.29 -23.29 -7.22
CA ILE A 519 -24.22 -22.99 -8.33
C ILE A 519 -25.67 -23.26 -7.92
N LEU A 520 -25.95 -24.38 -7.26
CA LEU A 520 -27.31 -24.70 -6.79
C LEU A 520 -27.79 -23.68 -5.75
N THR A 521 -26.90 -23.23 -4.85
CA THR A 521 -27.21 -22.14 -3.92
C THR A 521 -27.45 -20.83 -4.66
N MET A 522 -26.61 -20.46 -5.65
CA MET A 522 -26.83 -19.27 -6.48
C MET A 522 -28.18 -19.32 -7.21
N LEU A 523 -28.54 -20.49 -7.76
CA LEU A 523 -29.82 -20.70 -8.45
C LEU A 523 -31.02 -20.50 -7.50
N TYR A 524 -30.93 -21.04 -6.29
CA TYR A 524 -31.94 -20.86 -5.26
C TYR A 524 -32.05 -19.40 -4.82
N ASP A 525 -30.92 -18.75 -4.51
CA ASP A 525 -30.85 -17.35 -4.08
C ASP A 525 -31.44 -16.42 -5.16
N THR A 526 -31.08 -16.61 -6.43
CA THR A 526 -31.64 -15.83 -7.55
C THR A 526 -33.15 -16.07 -7.69
N SER A 527 -33.62 -17.31 -7.54
CA SER A 527 -35.07 -17.61 -7.59
C SER A 527 -35.82 -16.93 -6.44
N GLU A 528 -35.24 -16.93 -5.24
CA GLU A 528 -35.81 -16.27 -4.07
C GLU A 528 -35.92 -14.76 -4.27
N GLU A 529 -34.86 -14.13 -4.76
CA GLU A 529 -34.80 -12.70 -4.98
C GLU A 529 -35.81 -12.23 -6.03
N MET A 530 -35.95 -12.98 -7.14
CA MET A 530 -36.96 -12.71 -8.17
C MET A 530 -38.39 -12.78 -7.62
N VAL A 531 -38.67 -13.77 -6.76
CA VAL A 531 -39.98 -13.92 -6.11
C VAL A 531 -40.26 -12.79 -5.11
N ILE A 532 -39.24 -12.37 -4.34
CA ILE A 532 -39.35 -11.24 -3.41
C ILE A 532 -39.65 -9.95 -4.17
N ASN A 533 -38.90 -9.65 -5.23
CA ASN A 533 -39.09 -8.46 -6.06
C ASN A 533 -40.48 -8.45 -6.71
N ALA A 534 -40.92 -9.61 -7.21
CA ALA A 534 -42.25 -9.76 -7.80
C ALA A 534 -43.38 -9.48 -6.79
N LYS A 535 -43.25 -9.96 -5.55
CA LYS A 535 -44.26 -9.74 -4.50
C LYS A 535 -44.26 -8.32 -3.93
N ASN A 536 -43.12 -7.62 -3.97
CA ASN A 536 -42.98 -6.29 -3.40
C ASN A 536 -43.48 -5.16 -4.33
N GLY A 537 -43.59 -5.40 -5.65
CA GLY A 537 -44.07 -4.34 -6.54
C GLY A 537 -44.22 -4.66 -8.04
N GLU A 538 -43.93 -5.87 -8.52
CA GLU A 538 -44.06 -6.19 -9.95
C GLU A 538 -45.37 -6.90 -10.31
N THR A 539 -45.89 -6.64 -11.51
CA THR A 539 -47.00 -7.39 -12.10
C THR A 539 -46.56 -8.81 -12.49
N LEU A 540 -47.51 -9.76 -12.57
CA LEU A 540 -47.21 -11.14 -12.99
C LEU A 540 -46.48 -11.19 -14.35
N GLU A 541 -46.82 -10.28 -15.26
CA GLU A 541 -46.18 -10.21 -16.58
C GLU A 541 -44.71 -9.80 -16.50
N ASN A 542 -44.36 -8.83 -15.65
CA ASN A 542 -42.96 -8.45 -15.42
C ASN A 542 -42.17 -9.58 -14.76
N PHE A 543 -42.77 -10.28 -13.80
CA PHE A 543 -42.14 -11.45 -13.18
C PHE A 543 -41.84 -12.55 -14.21
N LYS A 544 -42.80 -12.86 -15.11
CA LYS A 544 -42.57 -13.82 -16.20
C LYS A 544 -41.49 -13.35 -17.17
N LEU A 545 -41.47 -12.06 -17.50
CA LEU A 545 -40.46 -11.47 -18.36
C LEU A 545 -39.06 -11.54 -17.72
N SER A 546 -38.97 -11.28 -16.41
CA SER A 546 -37.72 -11.40 -15.64
C SER A 546 -37.24 -12.85 -15.61
N VAL A 547 -38.14 -13.83 -15.38
CA VAL A 547 -37.81 -15.27 -15.44
C VAL A 547 -37.32 -15.67 -16.82
N LEU A 548 -38.00 -15.24 -17.87
CA LEU A 548 -37.58 -15.50 -19.25
C LEU A 548 -36.22 -14.87 -19.56
N THR A 549 -35.99 -13.64 -19.11
CA THR A 549 -34.74 -12.91 -19.36
C THR A 549 -33.58 -13.51 -18.58
N THR A 550 -33.77 -13.96 -17.35
CA THR A 550 -32.69 -14.51 -16.52
C THR A 550 -32.46 -15.98 -16.82
N PHE A 551 -33.49 -16.83 -16.72
CA PHE A 551 -33.37 -18.28 -16.83
C PHE A 551 -33.60 -18.84 -18.24
N GLY A 552 -34.16 -18.05 -19.16
CA GLY A 552 -34.34 -18.47 -20.56
C GLY A 552 -35.55 -19.38 -20.81
N PHE A 553 -36.48 -19.51 -19.86
CA PHE A 553 -37.71 -20.30 -20.04
C PHE A 553 -38.95 -19.54 -19.57
N ASP A 554 -40.12 -19.93 -20.10
CA ASP A 554 -41.40 -19.34 -19.71
C ASP A 554 -41.98 -20.06 -18.49
N PHE A 555 -42.18 -19.33 -17.39
CA PHE A 555 -42.71 -19.87 -16.14
C PHE A 555 -44.24 -19.85 -16.13
N VAL A 556 -44.82 -21.04 -16.19
CA VAL A 556 -46.28 -21.22 -16.27
C VAL A 556 -46.90 -21.12 -14.88
N ILE A 557 -47.38 -19.92 -14.54
CA ILE A 557 -48.14 -19.65 -13.32
C ILE A 557 -49.44 -18.87 -13.61
N SER A 558 -50.50 -19.20 -12.86
CA SER A 558 -51.78 -18.51 -12.89
C SER A 558 -51.79 -17.27 -11.96
N ASN A 559 -52.58 -16.25 -12.30
CA ASN A 559 -52.72 -15.03 -11.46
C ASN A 559 -53.24 -15.34 -10.05
N GLU A 560 -54.09 -16.37 -9.92
CA GLU A 560 -54.60 -16.81 -8.62
C GLU A 560 -53.54 -17.50 -7.77
N ASP A 561 -52.73 -18.38 -8.38
CA ASP A 561 -51.65 -19.09 -7.69
C ASP A 561 -50.57 -18.10 -7.25
N PHE A 562 -50.24 -17.13 -8.09
CA PHE A 562 -49.30 -16.06 -7.75
C PHE A 562 -49.78 -15.24 -6.55
N SER A 563 -51.08 -15.03 -6.38
CA SER A 563 -51.63 -14.27 -5.24
C SER A 563 -51.75 -15.11 -3.97
N LYS A 564 -52.15 -16.39 -4.10
CA LYS A 564 -52.43 -17.29 -2.96
C LYS A 564 -51.18 -17.99 -2.39
N LEU A 565 -50.16 -18.23 -3.20
CA LEU A 565 -48.95 -18.92 -2.76
C LEU A 565 -48.08 -18.02 -1.87
N ASN A 566 -47.58 -18.63 -0.80
CA ASN A 566 -46.55 -18.05 0.05
C ASN A 566 -45.23 -17.92 -0.73
N GLN A 567 -44.46 -16.86 -0.45
CA GLN A 567 -43.17 -16.57 -1.10
C GLN A 567 -42.27 -17.81 -1.16
N GLN A 568 -42.08 -18.49 -0.03
CA GLN A 568 -41.20 -19.66 0.05
C GLN A 568 -41.61 -20.81 -0.88
N LYS A 569 -42.92 -21.11 -0.98
CA LYS A 569 -43.41 -22.18 -1.86
C LYS A 569 -43.29 -21.81 -3.34
N LEU A 570 -43.41 -20.53 -3.66
CA LEU A 570 -43.23 -20.03 -5.01
C LEU A 570 -41.75 -20.10 -5.42
N THR A 571 -40.84 -19.77 -4.50
CA THR A 571 -39.38 -19.93 -4.67
C THR A 571 -39.01 -21.39 -4.93
N GLU A 572 -39.48 -22.34 -4.11
CA GLU A 572 -39.21 -23.77 -4.29
C GLU A 572 -39.66 -24.27 -5.67
N ARG A 573 -40.87 -23.87 -6.10
CA ARG A 573 -41.41 -24.26 -7.41
C ARG A 573 -40.59 -23.68 -8.57
N LEU A 574 -40.22 -22.39 -8.49
CA LEU A 574 -39.39 -21.74 -9.50
C LEU A 574 -38.00 -22.40 -9.58
N TYR A 575 -37.40 -22.69 -8.42
CA TYR A 575 -36.13 -23.38 -8.33
C TYR A 575 -36.16 -24.78 -8.96
N ASP A 576 -37.19 -25.59 -8.67
CA ASP A 576 -37.32 -26.94 -9.21
C ASP A 576 -37.49 -26.94 -10.73
N GLU A 577 -38.26 -25.99 -11.28
CA GLU A 577 -38.40 -25.84 -12.73
C GLU A 577 -37.10 -25.35 -13.37
N ALA A 578 -36.43 -24.37 -12.76
CA ALA A 578 -35.15 -23.86 -13.25
C ALA A 578 -34.05 -24.94 -13.21
N LEU A 579 -34.00 -25.76 -12.16
CA LEU A 579 -33.05 -26.86 -12.04
C LEU A 579 -33.27 -27.92 -13.12
N LYS A 580 -34.53 -28.30 -13.38
CA LYS A 580 -34.87 -29.23 -14.47
C LYS A 580 -34.45 -28.68 -15.83
N HIS A 581 -34.68 -27.39 -16.05
CA HIS A 581 -34.27 -26.71 -17.27
C HIS A 581 -32.75 -26.74 -17.44
N TYR A 582 -32.01 -26.40 -16.37
CA TYR A 582 -30.54 -26.46 -16.34
C TYR A 582 -29.99 -27.85 -16.66
N GLU A 583 -30.52 -28.89 -16.01
CA GLU A 583 -30.10 -30.27 -16.23
C GLU A 583 -30.41 -30.74 -17.66
N HIS A 584 -31.58 -30.38 -18.19
CA HIS A 584 -31.97 -30.73 -19.55
C HIS A 584 -31.05 -30.07 -20.59
N LYS A 585 -30.79 -28.77 -20.42
CA LYS A 585 -29.90 -27.98 -21.28
C LYS A 585 -28.47 -28.53 -21.26
N ASN A 586 -27.93 -28.88 -20.10
CA ASN A 586 -26.60 -29.48 -19.99
C ASN A 586 -26.51 -30.86 -20.66
N LYS A 587 -27.57 -31.67 -20.61
CA LYS A 587 -27.65 -32.94 -21.36
C LYS A 587 -27.64 -32.70 -22.87
N MET A 588 -28.42 -31.74 -23.37
CA MET A 588 -28.44 -31.39 -24.79
C MET A 588 -27.06 -30.92 -25.30
N ILE A 589 -26.37 -30.08 -24.53
CA ILE A 589 -25.01 -29.63 -24.85
C ILE A 589 -24.03 -30.81 -24.88
N ALA A 590 -24.11 -31.71 -23.90
CA ALA A 590 -23.27 -32.90 -23.87
C ALA A 590 -23.50 -33.77 -25.11
N GLU A 591 -24.76 -34.01 -25.51
CA GLU A 591 -25.13 -34.79 -26.68
C GLU A 591 -24.65 -34.15 -28.00
N LYS A 592 -24.83 -32.84 -28.18
CA LYS A 592 -24.37 -32.10 -29.36
C LYS A 592 -22.84 -32.12 -29.50
N SER A 593 -22.11 -32.02 -28.39
CA SER A 593 -20.64 -31.94 -28.39
C SER A 593 -19.93 -33.31 -28.49
N MET A 594 -20.59 -34.41 -28.11
CA MET A 594 -20.04 -35.77 -28.17
C MET A 594 -19.48 -36.18 -29.54
N PRO A 595 -20.20 -36.02 -30.67
CA PRO A 595 -19.68 -36.43 -31.98
C PRO A 595 -18.47 -35.60 -32.42
N VAL A 596 -18.45 -34.29 -32.11
CA VAL A 596 -17.34 -33.38 -32.45
C VAL A 596 -16.08 -33.76 -31.68
N LEU A 597 -16.18 -33.94 -30.36
CA LEU A 597 -15.05 -34.30 -29.51
C LEU A 597 -14.52 -35.71 -29.81
N SER A 598 -15.43 -36.67 -30.09
CA SER A 598 -15.05 -38.03 -30.49
C SER A 598 -14.36 -38.07 -31.86
N GLY A 599 -14.79 -37.24 -32.80
CA GLY A 599 -14.15 -37.07 -34.11
C GLY A 599 -12.73 -36.53 -33.98
N MET A 600 -12.52 -35.50 -33.14
CA MET A 600 -11.21 -34.91 -32.88
C MET A 600 -10.25 -35.89 -32.18
N PHE A 601 -10.73 -36.67 -31.22
CA PHE A 601 -9.91 -37.67 -30.52
C PHE A 601 -9.48 -38.80 -31.46
N LYS A 602 -10.36 -39.26 -32.36
CA LYS A 602 -10.00 -40.26 -33.39
C LYS A 602 -8.99 -39.71 -34.41
N ALA A 603 -9.09 -38.44 -34.78
CA ALA A 603 -8.22 -37.81 -35.78
C ALA A 603 -6.83 -37.42 -35.23
N ARG A 604 -6.73 -36.97 -33.96
CA ARG A 604 -5.49 -36.39 -33.39
C ARG A 604 -5.26 -36.68 -31.89
N GLY A 605 -5.88 -37.72 -31.32
CA GLY A 605 -5.86 -38.00 -29.88
C GLY A 605 -4.49 -38.31 -29.26
N ALA A 606 -3.45 -38.54 -30.07
CA ALA A 606 -2.08 -38.76 -29.59
C ALA A 606 -1.27 -37.45 -29.37
N THR A 607 -1.68 -36.33 -29.97
CA THR A 607 -0.93 -35.06 -29.92
C THR A 607 -1.67 -33.93 -29.19
N LEU A 608 -2.98 -34.05 -28.97
CA LEU A 608 -3.82 -33.01 -28.38
C LEU A 608 -4.39 -33.45 -27.01
N GLU A 609 -3.89 -32.85 -25.94
CA GLU A 609 -4.44 -33.06 -24.59
C GLU A 609 -5.61 -32.12 -24.27
N ASN A 610 -5.54 -30.86 -24.71
CA ASN A 610 -6.53 -29.83 -24.39
C ASN A 610 -7.07 -29.12 -25.65
N VAL A 611 -8.37 -28.88 -25.68
CA VAL A 611 -9.10 -28.19 -26.76
C VAL A 611 -9.84 -26.98 -26.22
N LEU A 612 -9.90 -25.92 -27.03
CA LEU A 612 -10.68 -24.71 -26.74
C LEU A 612 -12.06 -24.84 -27.38
N VAL A 613 -13.11 -24.88 -26.55
CA VAL A 613 -14.49 -24.90 -27.00
C VAL A 613 -15.10 -23.52 -26.75
N PRO A 614 -15.47 -22.76 -27.80
CA PRO A 614 -16.18 -21.51 -27.65
C PRO A 614 -17.63 -21.77 -27.22
N PHE A 615 -18.07 -21.07 -26.19
CA PHE A 615 -19.47 -20.98 -25.78
C PHE A 615 -19.94 -19.55 -26.00
N ASP A 616 -21.22 -19.41 -26.37
CA ASP A 616 -21.85 -18.13 -26.64
C ASP A 616 -23.23 -18.06 -25.97
N ASP A 617 -23.58 -16.89 -25.46
CA ASP A 617 -24.90 -16.51 -24.90
C ASP A 617 -25.55 -15.43 -25.80
N GLY A 618 -25.20 -15.38 -27.08
CA GLY A 618 -25.64 -14.37 -28.05
C GLY A 618 -25.09 -12.95 -27.81
N SER A 619 -24.38 -12.71 -26.70
CA SER A 619 -23.80 -11.42 -26.33
C SER A 619 -22.32 -11.49 -25.94
N LYS A 620 -21.87 -12.57 -25.29
CA LYS A 620 -20.47 -12.75 -24.86
C LYS A 620 -19.98 -14.13 -25.28
N GLN A 621 -18.82 -14.16 -25.93
CA GLN A 621 -18.14 -15.39 -26.29
C GLN A 621 -16.99 -15.68 -25.33
N VAL A 622 -16.97 -16.90 -24.78
CA VAL A 622 -15.91 -17.33 -23.86
C VAL A 622 -15.39 -18.69 -24.31
N ALA A 623 -14.08 -18.78 -24.51
CA ALA A 623 -13.44 -20.00 -24.99
C ALA A 623 -12.94 -20.86 -23.82
N VAL A 624 -13.59 -22.00 -23.57
CA VAL A 624 -13.31 -22.88 -22.43
C VAL A 624 -12.25 -23.92 -22.80
N VAL A 625 -11.23 -24.07 -21.95
CA VAL A 625 -10.19 -25.09 -22.14
C VAL A 625 -10.62 -26.41 -21.51
N VAL A 626 -10.61 -27.49 -22.28
CA VAL A 626 -11.17 -28.78 -21.88
C VAL A 626 -10.20 -29.91 -22.24
N ASN A 627 -10.03 -30.87 -21.33
CA ASN A 627 -9.20 -32.04 -21.58
C ASN A 627 -9.97 -33.12 -22.36
N LEU A 628 -9.50 -33.47 -23.57
CA LEU A 628 -10.21 -34.38 -24.48
C LEU A 628 -10.41 -35.78 -23.89
N LYS A 629 -9.36 -36.34 -23.28
CA LYS A 629 -9.40 -37.71 -22.75
C LYS A 629 -10.41 -37.85 -21.61
N LYS A 630 -10.39 -36.92 -20.65
CA LYS A 630 -11.32 -36.89 -19.53
C LYS A 630 -12.76 -36.62 -19.96
N SER A 631 -12.99 -35.80 -20.98
CA SER A 631 -14.34 -35.53 -21.48
C SER A 631 -14.97 -36.77 -22.11
N ILE A 632 -14.21 -37.56 -22.87
CA ILE A 632 -14.73 -38.79 -23.49
C ILE A 632 -15.01 -39.87 -22.43
N GLU A 633 -14.10 -40.05 -21.47
CA GLU A 633 -14.27 -41.00 -20.36
C GLU A 633 -15.45 -40.66 -19.44
N SER A 634 -15.82 -39.37 -19.33
CA SER A 634 -16.90 -38.86 -18.48
C SER A 634 -18.20 -38.52 -19.20
N ASN A 635 -18.35 -38.92 -20.48
CA ASN A 635 -19.52 -38.61 -21.30
C ASN A 635 -19.84 -37.10 -21.34
N ASN A 636 -18.80 -36.27 -21.54
CA ASN A 636 -18.81 -34.80 -21.54
C ASN A 636 -19.16 -34.10 -20.23
N ALA A 637 -19.24 -34.81 -19.10
CA ALA A 637 -19.41 -34.14 -17.80
C ALA A 637 -18.24 -33.18 -17.47
N GLU A 638 -17.02 -33.51 -17.91
CA GLU A 638 -15.85 -32.63 -17.71
C GLU A 638 -15.91 -31.34 -18.56
N LEU A 639 -16.59 -31.36 -19.72
CA LEU A 639 -16.86 -30.17 -20.53
C LEU A 639 -17.72 -29.18 -19.73
N ILE A 640 -18.86 -29.66 -19.21
CA ILE A 640 -19.80 -28.85 -18.42
C ILE A 640 -19.12 -28.33 -17.16
N ARG A 641 -18.37 -29.18 -16.45
CA ARG A 641 -17.64 -28.75 -15.26
C ARG A 641 -16.59 -27.69 -15.58
N SER A 642 -15.86 -27.82 -16.68
CA SER A 642 -14.84 -26.83 -17.09
C SER A 642 -15.49 -25.50 -17.50
N MET A 643 -16.65 -25.57 -18.16
CA MET A 643 -17.49 -24.43 -18.52
C MET A 643 -17.96 -23.70 -17.26
N GLU A 644 -18.58 -24.41 -16.30
CA GLU A 644 -19.00 -23.88 -15.00
C GLU A 644 -17.85 -23.18 -14.27
N LYS A 645 -16.68 -23.84 -14.14
CA LYS A 645 -15.51 -23.27 -13.45
C LYS A 645 -15.07 -21.94 -14.09
N MET A 646 -14.93 -21.94 -15.41
CA MET A 646 -14.35 -20.83 -16.14
C MET A 646 -15.28 -19.61 -16.15
N PHE A 647 -16.59 -19.83 -16.31
CA PHE A 647 -17.57 -18.74 -16.32
C PHE A 647 -17.78 -18.17 -14.93
N THR A 648 -18.00 -19.00 -13.92
CA THR A 648 -18.13 -18.54 -12.54
C THR A 648 -16.89 -17.75 -12.11
N LEU A 649 -15.68 -18.21 -12.47
CA LEU A 649 -14.45 -17.48 -12.17
C LEU A 649 -14.38 -16.12 -12.90
N ALA A 650 -14.70 -16.09 -14.20
CA ALA A 650 -14.63 -14.86 -14.99
C ALA A 650 -15.62 -13.79 -14.49
N ILE A 651 -16.85 -14.19 -14.17
CA ILE A 651 -17.89 -13.28 -13.66
C ILE A 651 -17.54 -12.79 -12.26
N ILE A 652 -17.12 -13.68 -11.36
CA ILE A 652 -16.64 -13.27 -10.03
C ILE A 652 -15.49 -12.26 -10.16
N ASP A 653 -14.50 -12.51 -11.00
CA ASP A 653 -13.34 -11.63 -11.13
C ASP A 653 -13.71 -10.27 -11.75
N GLN A 654 -14.63 -10.22 -12.71
CA GLN A 654 -15.10 -8.96 -13.29
C GLN A 654 -15.90 -8.13 -12.28
N GLN A 655 -16.93 -8.73 -11.69
CA GLN A 655 -17.81 -8.06 -10.73
C GLN A 655 -17.04 -7.65 -9.47
N TRP A 656 -16.06 -8.46 -9.03
CA TRP A 656 -15.24 -8.12 -7.86
C TRP A 656 -14.35 -6.90 -8.11
N LYS A 657 -13.82 -6.70 -9.32
CA LYS A 657 -13.04 -5.50 -9.67
C LYS A 657 -13.91 -4.24 -9.65
N GLU A 658 -15.14 -4.33 -10.12
CA GLU A 658 -16.12 -3.24 -10.06
C GLU A 658 -16.49 -2.93 -8.62
N HIS A 659 -16.80 -3.95 -7.81
CA HIS A 659 -17.07 -3.78 -6.39
C HIS A 659 -15.90 -3.15 -5.62
N LEU A 660 -14.66 -3.54 -5.90
CA LEU A 660 -13.49 -2.90 -5.29
C LEU A 660 -13.41 -1.39 -5.61
N ARG A 661 -13.80 -0.99 -6.82
CA ARG A 661 -13.85 0.42 -7.22
C ARG A 661 -14.96 1.15 -6.45
N ASP A 662 -16.15 0.58 -6.41
CA ASP A 662 -17.28 1.16 -5.67
C ASP A 662 -16.94 1.32 -4.18
N MET A 663 -16.23 0.37 -3.59
CA MET A 663 -15.79 0.43 -2.20
C MET A 663 -14.71 1.49 -1.95
N ASP A 664 -13.79 1.70 -2.90
CA ASP A 664 -12.80 2.78 -2.84
C ASP A 664 -13.48 4.16 -2.93
N ASP A 665 -14.45 4.33 -3.85
CA ASP A 665 -15.24 5.56 -4.01
C ASP A 665 -16.09 5.84 -2.77
N LEU A 666 -16.75 4.81 -2.23
CA LEU A 666 -17.52 4.88 -0.98
C LEU A 666 -16.64 5.34 0.18
N LYS A 667 -15.43 4.79 0.30
CA LYS A 667 -14.49 5.16 1.37
C LYS A 667 -14.11 6.65 1.32
N GLN A 668 -14.00 7.23 0.12
CA GLN A 668 -13.74 8.65 -0.06
C GLN A 668 -14.98 9.49 0.28
N SER A 669 -16.14 9.12 -0.26
CA SER A 669 -17.42 9.81 -0.02
C SER A 669 -17.76 9.91 1.47
N VAL A 670 -17.58 8.82 2.21
CA VAL A 670 -17.92 8.74 3.63
C VAL A 670 -17.04 9.66 4.50
N GLN A 671 -15.88 10.13 4.03
CA GLN A 671 -15.13 11.17 4.76
C GLN A 671 -15.89 12.50 4.80
N ASN A 672 -16.74 12.80 3.82
CA ASN A 672 -17.58 13.99 3.81
C ASN A 672 -18.75 13.87 4.81
N ALA A 673 -19.13 12.66 5.22
CA ALA A 673 -20.21 12.46 6.21
C ALA A 673 -19.83 12.95 7.63
N VAL A 674 -18.55 13.30 7.86
CA VAL A 674 -18.09 13.92 9.12
C VAL A 674 -18.84 15.24 9.39
N TYR A 675 -19.28 15.96 8.35
CA TYR A 675 -20.08 17.18 8.48
C TYR A 675 -21.45 16.94 9.13
N GLU A 676 -21.99 15.72 9.07
CA GLU A 676 -23.28 15.35 9.69
C GLU A 676 -23.16 14.85 11.14
N GLN A 677 -21.97 14.91 11.75
CA GLN A 677 -21.69 14.39 13.11
C GLN A 677 -21.98 12.89 13.31
N LYS A 678 -22.07 12.11 12.23
CA LYS A 678 -22.14 10.64 12.28
C LYS A 678 -20.74 10.03 12.19
N ASP A 679 -20.53 8.85 12.76
CA ASP A 679 -19.25 8.14 12.62
C ASP A 679 -19.10 7.61 11.17
N PRO A 680 -18.09 8.09 10.41
CA PRO A 680 -17.83 7.62 9.05
C PRO A 680 -17.59 6.11 8.97
N LEU A 681 -16.95 5.51 9.98
CA LEU A 681 -16.69 4.07 9.94
C LEU A 681 -17.98 3.27 9.99
N LEU A 682 -18.98 3.75 10.75
CA LEU A 682 -20.27 3.08 10.87
C LEU A 682 -21.06 3.17 9.56
N ILE A 683 -21.08 4.34 8.92
CA ILE A 683 -21.70 4.52 7.59
C ILE A 683 -21.03 3.61 6.57
N TYR A 684 -19.70 3.59 6.52
CA TYR A 684 -18.95 2.72 5.62
C TYR A 684 -19.26 1.22 5.86
N LYS A 685 -19.47 0.80 7.11
CA LYS A 685 -19.88 -0.58 7.43
C LYS A 685 -21.27 -0.90 6.89
N PHE A 686 -22.24 -0.01 7.08
CA PHE A 686 -23.61 -0.21 6.61
C PHE A 686 -23.70 -0.15 5.09
N GLU A 687 -23.23 0.93 4.48
CA GLU A 687 -23.25 1.12 3.03
C GLU A 687 -22.38 0.08 2.32
N GLY A 688 -21.22 -0.27 2.90
CA GLY A 688 -20.36 -1.33 2.37
C GLY A 688 -20.98 -2.72 2.45
N PHE A 689 -21.79 -3.01 3.48
CA PHE A 689 -22.54 -4.26 3.57
C PHE A 689 -23.68 -4.31 2.54
N GLU A 690 -24.43 -3.23 2.37
CA GLU A 690 -25.48 -3.13 1.35
C GLU A 690 -24.93 -3.20 -0.08
N ALA A 691 -23.79 -2.55 -0.34
CA ALA A 691 -23.08 -2.65 -1.61
C ALA A 691 -22.64 -4.09 -1.87
N PHE A 692 -22.09 -4.77 -0.85
CA PHE A 692 -21.70 -6.17 -0.97
C PHE A 692 -22.89 -7.10 -1.23
N LYS A 693 -24.04 -6.87 -0.58
CA LYS A 693 -25.26 -7.64 -0.84
C LYS A 693 -25.70 -7.49 -2.31
N ARG A 694 -25.78 -6.26 -2.81
CA ARG A 694 -26.11 -5.99 -4.22
C ARG A 694 -25.11 -6.62 -5.19
N PHE A 695 -23.83 -6.58 -4.84
CA PHE A 695 -22.78 -7.25 -5.61
C PHE A 695 -22.98 -8.78 -5.63
N ILE A 696 -23.27 -9.43 -4.51
CA ILE A 696 -23.54 -10.88 -4.46
C ILE A 696 -24.75 -11.24 -5.32
N THR A 697 -25.84 -10.48 -5.21
CA THR A 697 -27.02 -10.62 -6.08
C THR A 697 -26.62 -10.56 -7.55
N ARG A 698 -25.89 -9.52 -7.96
CA ARG A 698 -25.46 -9.35 -9.35
C ARG A 698 -24.56 -10.48 -9.83
N VAL A 699 -23.63 -10.95 -9.00
CA VAL A 699 -22.79 -12.11 -9.29
C VAL A 699 -23.64 -13.36 -9.49
N ASN A 700 -24.60 -13.61 -8.61
CA ASN A 700 -25.49 -14.77 -8.70
C ASN A 700 -26.33 -14.70 -9.99
N GLU A 701 -27.00 -13.58 -10.23
CA GLU A 701 -27.85 -13.35 -11.41
C GLU A 701 -27.07 -13.48 -12.73
N GLU A 702 -25.92 -12.81 -12.87
CA GLU A 702 -25.11 -12.89 -14.08
C GLU A 702 -24.54 -14.29 -14.28
N THR A 703 -24.09 -14.95 -13.21
CA THR A 703 -23.55 -16.31 -13.30
C THR A 703 -24.63 -17.29 -13.76
N ILE A 704 -25.81 -17.24 -13.15
CA ILE A 704 -26.90 -18.15 -13.50
C ILE A 704 -27.48 -17.82 -14.87
N SER A 705 -27.66 -16.54 -15.21
CA SER A 705 -28.19 -16.17 -16.52
C SER A 705 -27.28 -16.67 -17.65
N PHE A 706 -25.97 -16.47 -17.49
CA PHE A 706 -24.99 -16.95 -18.47
C PHE A 706 -24.96 -18.49 -18.53
N LEU A 707 -24.96 -19.17 -17.37
CA LEU A 707 -24.95 -20.63 -17.33
C LEU A 707 -26.22 -21.24 -17.93
N MET A 708 -27.38 -20.61 -17.81
CA MET A 708 -28.65 -21.09 -18.36
C MET A 708 -28.71 -20.94 -19.88
N LYS A 709 -28.18 -19.85 -20.43
CA LYS A 709 -28.31 -19.51 -21.85
C LYS A 709 -27.13 -19.90 -22.73
N ALA A 710 -25.95 -20.13 -22.16
CA ALA A 710 -24.75 -20.49 -22.93
C ALA A 710 -24.98 -21.74 -23.79
N ASP A 711 -24.84 -21.64 -25.12
CA ASP A 711 -24.86 -22.77 -26.05
C ASP A 711 -23.52 -22.86 -26.81
N ILE A 712 -23.28 -23.99 -27.46
CA ILE A 712 -22.11 -24.18 -28.34
C ILE A 712 -22.47 -23.65 -29.72
N THR A 713 -21.59 -22.85 -30.32
CA THR A 713 -21.81 -22.34 -31.67
C THR A 713 -21.59 -23.45 -32.72
N ASP A 714 -22.55 -23.67 -33.61
CA ASP A 714 -22.50 -24.63 -34.75
C ASP A 714 -21.59 -24.16 -35.91
N GLN A 715 -20.50 -23.43 -35.64
CA GLN A 715 -19.60 -23.00 -36.71
C GLN A 715 -18.74 -24.18 -37.20
N GLU A 716 -18.93 -24.52 -38.48
CA GLU A 716 -18.22 -25.55 -39.24
C GLU A 716 -16.70 -25.56 -38.95
N GLY A 717 -16.23 -26.67 -38.37
CA GLY A 717 -14.97 -27.37 -38.67
C GLY A 717 -13.60 -26.69 -38.50
N ASP A 718 -13.46 -25.38 -38.67
CA ASP A 718 -12.16 -24.77 -39.04
C ASP A 718 -11.59 -23.77 -38.01
N GLN A 719 -12.31 -23.48 -36.91
CA GLN A 719 -11.84 -22.56 -35.86
C GLN A 719 -11.57 -23.18 -34.48
N LEU A 720 -11.70 -24.51 -34.32
CA LEU A 720 -11.21 -25.23 -33.13
C LEU A 720 -9.68 -25.26 -33.16
N ARG A 721 -9.06 -24.12 -32.83
CA ARG A 721 -7.62 -23.98 -32.70
C ARG A 721 -7.14 -24.89 -31.57
N GLU A 722 -6.09 -25.65 -31.85
CA GLU A 722 -5.31 -26.29 -30.79
C GLU A 722 -5.04 -25.22 -29.73
N ALA A 723 -5.29 -25.55 -28.46
CA ALA A 723 -4.86 -24.72 -27.35
C ALA A 723 -3.34 -24.73 -27.36
N ARG A 724 -2.72 -23.92 -28.24
CA ARG A 724 -1.30 -23.60 -28.18
C ARG A 724 -1.11 -23.16 -26.76
N THR A 725 -0.41 -23.99 -26.01
CA THR A 725 -0.15 -23.76 -24.62
C THR A 725 0.51 -22.39 -24.58
N GLN A 726 -0.24 -21.34 -24.23
CA GLN A 726 0.34 -20.12 -23.73
C GLN A 726 0.88 -20.47 -22.34
N GLN A 727 1.92 -21.30 -22.33
CA GLN A 727 3.03 -21.16 -21.41
C GLN A 727 3.82 -19.90 -21.79
N SER A 728 3.16 -18.79 -22.09
CA SER A 728 3.47 -17.60 -21.32
C SER A 728 2.71 -17.74 -19.99
N ARG A 729 3.08 -18.69 -19.11
CA ARG A 729 4.02 -18.27 -18.07
C ARG A 729 4.87 -17.14 -18.62
N VAL A 730 4.34 -15.92 -18.50
CA VAL A 730 5.18 -14.83 -18.06
C VAL A 730 5.85 -15.44 -16.84
N LYS A 731 7.01 -16.09 -17.04
CA LYS A 731 8.09 -16.00 -16.10
C LYS A 731 8.18 -14.49 -16.00
N LEU A 732 7.47 -13.92 -15.02
CA LEU A 732 7.95 -12.76 -14.31
C LEU A 732 9.38 -13.21 -14.05
N LYS A 733 10.30 -12.71 -14.88
CA LYS A 733 11.67 -12.69 -14.49
C LYS A 733 11.57 -11.84 -13.23
N GLU A 734 11.44 -12.50 -12.09
CA GLU A 734 12.15 -12.04 -10.93
C GLU A 734 13.59 -11.95 -11.43
N GLN A 735 13.96 -10.81 -12.00
CA GLN A 735 15.33 -10.37 -12.00
C GLN A 735 15.64 -10.09 -10.53
N LYS A 736 15.76 -11.17 -9.77
CA LYS A 736 16.75 -11.20 -8.73
C LYS A 736 18.05 -11.21 -9.53
N GLU A 737 18.68 -10.05 -9.63
CA GLU A 737 20.09 -10.02 -10.02
C GLU A 737 20.80 -10.93 -9.01
N GLU A 738 21.02 -12.18 -9.40
CA GLU A 738 21.99 -13.03 -8.76
C GLU A 738 23.33 -12.35 -9.04
N SER A 739 23.80 -11.63 -8.02
CA SER A 739 25.15 -11.12 -7.94
C SER A 739 26.09 -12.30 -8.11
N HIS A 740 26.57 -12.48 -9.34
CA HIS A 740 27.64 -13.42 -9.66
C HIS A 740 28.82 -13.09 -8.74
N SER A 741 29.14 -14.06 -7.88
CA SER A 741 30.27 -14.03 -6.98
C SER A 741 31.56 -13.89 -7.79
N LEU A 742 32.20 -12.73 -7.73
CA LEU A 742 33.51 -12.42 -8.31
C LEU A 742 34.67 -13.02 -7.49
N LEU A 743 34.52 -14.26 -7.04
CA LEU A 743 35.48 -14.95 -6.17
C LEU A 743 36.26 -16.08 -6.87
N ASP A 744 36.25 -16.14 -8.20
CA ASP A 744 37.19 -17.00 -8.93
C ASP A 744 38.03 -16.17 -9.89
N GLY A 745 39.31 -16.05 -9.56
CA GLY A 745 40.26 -15.19 -10.27
C GLY A 745 40.95 -15.91 -11.42
N GLY A 746 41.08 -15.22 -12.55
CA GLY A 746 42.24 -15.35 -13.44
C GLY A 746 42.01 -15.80 -14.90
N SER A 747 42.14 -14.82 -15.80
CA SER A 747 42.80 -14.89 -17.13
C SER A 747 42.03 -15.23 -18.43
N SER A 748 41.88 -14.17 -19.24
CA SER A 748 42.17 -14.03 -20.69
C SER A 748 41.26 -14.60 -21.80
N ASN A 749 40.81 -13.63 -22.63
CA ASN A 749 40.45 -13.61 -24.07
C ASN A 749 39.05 -14.08 -24.56
N PRO A 750 38.39 -13.30 -25.46
CA PRO A 750 37.09 -13.64 -26.02
C PRO A 750 37.19 -14.26 -27.44
N GLN A 751 36.52 -15.40 -27.66
CA GLN A 751 36.08 -15.82 -28.99
C GLN A 751 34.72 -16.55 -28.90
N PRO A 752 33.84 -16.45 -29.93
CA PRO A 752 32.43 -16.81 -29.79
C PRO A 752 32.13 -18.21 -30.35
N GLN A 753 31.47 -19.09 -29.58
CA GLN A 753 30.79 -20.28 -30.11
C GLN A 753 29.82 -20.94 -29.09
N GLY A 754 28.58 -21.18 -29.54
CA GLY A 754 27.69 -22.25 -29.04
C GLY A 754 26.62 -21.88 -27.99
N PRO A 755 25.37 -22.38 -28.12
CA PRO A 755 24.33 -22.16 -27.11
C PRO A 755 24.61 -23.00 -25.84
N PRO A 756 24.33 -22.48 -24.63
CA PRO A 756 24.77 -23.12 -23.39
C PRO A 756 23.93 -24.36 -23.05
N ARG A 757 24.60 -25.44 -22.61
CA ARG A 757 23.98 -26.55 -21.87
C ARG A 757 23.50 -26.05 -20.50
N GLU A 758 22.25 -26.34 -20.16
CA GLU A 758 21.68 -26.08 -18.83
C GLU A 758 22.46 -26.86 -17.77
N GLN A 759 23.02 -26.15 -16.78
CA GLN A 759 23.56 -26.76 -15.56
C GLN A 759 22.39 -27.18 -14.66
N GLU A 760 22.34 -28.47 -14.31
CA GLU A 760 21.39 -29.01 -13.34
C GLU A 760 21.57 -28.35 -11.98
N LYS A 761 20.46 -27.80 -11.45
CA LYS A 761 20.39 -27.27 -10.08
C LYS A 761 20.56 -28.42 -9.09
N VAL A 762 21.65 -28.42 -8.34
CA VAL A 762 21.88 -29.36 -7.24
C VAL A 762 20.84 -29.11 -6.14
N MET A 763 19.94 -30.07 -5.96
CA MET A 763 18.97 -30.06 -4.86
C MET A 763 19.68 -30.24 -3.51
N PRO A 764 19.23 -29.60 -2.42
CA PRO A 764 19.80 -29.85 -1.11
C PRO A 764 19.58 -31.31 -0.72
N THR A 765 20.66 -31.97 -0.28
CA THR A 765 20.71 -33.39 0.09
C THR A 765 19.64 -33.72 1.12
N LYS A 766 18.55 -34.37 0.68
CA LYS A 766 17.64 -35.06 1.60
C LYS A 766 18.42 -36.25 2.16
N SER A 767 18.66 -36.26 3.46
CA SER A 767 19.21 -37.43 4.14
C SER A 767 18.15 -38.54 4.13
N GLU A 768 18.16 -39.39 3.11
CA GLU A 768 17.41 -40.65 3.14
C GLU A 768 17.99 -41.52 4.25
N LYS A 769 17.20 -41.77 5.30
CA LYS A 769 17.56 -42.74 6.34
C LYS A 769 17.33 -44.14 5.78
N ILE A 770 18.42 -44.84 5.46
CA ILE A 770 18.39 -46.17 4.82
C ILE A 770 17.91 -47.27 5.79
N ALA A 771 18.16 -47.17 7.11
CA ALA A 771 17.66 -48.12 8.12
C ALA A 771 17.66 -47.52 9.55
N ASN A 772 16.89 -48.07 10.50
CA ASN A 772 16.94 -47.67 11.91
C ASN A 772 18.16 -48.30 12.63
N ARG A 773 18.64 -47.63 13.68
CA ARG A 773 19.89 -47.95 14.41
C ARG A 773 20.04 -49.40 14.90
N ASN A 774 18.92 -50.11 15.09
CA ASN A 774 18.89 -51.47 15.62
C ASN A 774 18.51 -52.54 14.59
N ASP A 775 18.21 -52.15 13.35
CA ASP A 775 17.85 -53.09 12.29
C ASP A 775 19.07 -53.94 11.94
N LYS A 776 18.83 -55.23 11.64
CA LYS A 776 19.87 -56.18 11.25
C LYS A 776 20.04 -56.11 9.75
N VAL A 777 21.25 -55.85 9.30
CA VAL A 777 21.62 -55.75 7.90
C VAL A 777 22.73 -56.75 7.58
N THR A 778 22.73 -57.27 6.36
CA THR A 778 23.82 -58.08 5.81
C THR A 778 24.71 -57.20 4.95
N VAL A 779 26.00 -57.17 5.27
CA VAL A 779 26.99 -56.30 4.61
C VAL A 779 28.09 -57.12 3.93
N GLN A 780 28.58 -56.66 2.78
CA GLN A 780 29.77 -57.15 2.11
C GLN A 780 30.89 -56.12 2.22
N TYR A 781 32.05 -56.53 2.68
CA TYR A 781 33.25 -55.70 2.64
C TYR A 781 33.97 -55.85 1.29
N GLN A 782 34.76 -54.83 0.91
CA GLN A 782 35.48 -54.83 -0.37
C GLN A 782 36.49 -55.99 -0.53
N ASN A 783 36.90 -56.61 0.57
CA ASN A 783 37.75 -57.80 0.60
C ASN A 783 36.97 -59.11 0.28
N GLY A 784 35.66 -59.04 0.02
CA GLY A 784 34.80 -60.18 -0.28
C GLY A 784 34.16 -60.85 0.95
N GLU A 785 34.45 -60.38 2.16
CA GLU A 785 33.90 -60.93 3.40
C GLU A 785 32.45 -60.49 3.61
N VAL A 786 31.54 -61.45 3.83
CA VAL A 786 30.10 -61.20 4.03
C VAL A 786 29.74 -61.40 5.50
N MET A 787 29.33 -60.33 6.16
CA MET A 787 28.79 -60.39 7.53
C MET A 787 27.27 -60.31 7.50
N LYS A 788 26.61 -61.39 7.93
CA LYS A 788 25.15 -61.49 8.02
C LYS A 788 24.64 -61.06 9.40
N ASP A 789 23.42 -60.52 9.46
CA ASP A 789 22.69 -60.22 10.70
C ASP A 789 23.35 -59.20 11.66
N VAL A 790 24.10 -58.23 11.13
CA VAL A 790 24.79 -57.23 11.95
C VAL A 790 23.88 -56.02 12.19
N LYS A 791 23.81 -55.54 13.44
CA LYS A 791 23.06 -54.30 13.76
C LYS A 791 23.67 -53.10 13.01
N TYR A 792 22.85 -52.32 12.33
CA TYR A 792 23.27 -51.16 11.53
C TYR A 792 24.25 -50.23 12.25
N LYS A 793 24.06 -49.97 13.56
CA LYS A 793 24.98 -49.13 14.36
C LYS A 793 26.44 -49.58 14.37
N LYS A 794 26.72 -50.87 14.17
CA LYS A 794 28.10 -51.40 14.15
C LYS A 794 28.79 -51.18 12.81
N VAL A 795 28.03 -51.00 11.74
CA VAL A 795 28.51 -50.86 10.37
C VAL A 795 28.27 -49.48 9.78
N GLU A 796 27.60 -48.59 10.51
CA GLU A 796 27.27 -47.23 10.06
C GLU A 796 28.50 -46.40 9.66
N GLU A 797 29.60 -46.49 10.41
CA GLU A 797 30.85 -45.79 10.08
C GLU A 797 31.57 -46.43 8.88
N ASP A 798 31.51 -47.75 8.75
CA ASP A 798 32.12 -48.47 7.63
C ASP A 798 31.35 -48.23 6.31
N LEU A 799 30.02 -48.11 6.38
CA LEU A 799 29.14 -47.72 5.27
C LEU A 799 29.36 -46.27 4.85
N LYS A 800 29.46 -45.33 5.80
CA LYS A 800 29.78 -43.92 5.50
C LYS A 800 31.18 -43.75 4.90
N ALA A 801 32.12 -44.60 5.28
CA ALA A 801 33.46 -44.65 4.73
C ALA A 801 33.56 -45.44 3.40
N GLY A 802 32.47 -46.03 2.91
CA GLY A 802 32.43 -46.80 1.67
C GLY A 802 33.19 -48.15 1.71
N ARG A 803 33.54 -48.64 2.91
CA ARG A 803 34.32 -49.87 3.11
C ARG A 803 33.48 -51.15 2.98
N CYS A 804 32.17 -51.03 3.16
CA CYS A 804 31.22 -52.12 2.95
C CYS A 804 29.93 -51.62 2.28
N ILE A 805 29.19 -52.53 1.66
CA ILE A 805 27.90 -52.31 1.01
C ILE A 805 26.84 -53.22 1.64
N ILE A 806 25.60 -52.73 1.79
CA ILE A 806 24.47 -53.56 2.25
C ILE A 806 23.99 -54.39 1.07
N ILE A 807 23.93 -55.72 1.25
CA ILE A 807 23.43 -56.66 0.22
C ILE A 807 21.96 -57.01 0.47
N GLU A 808 21.56 -57.09 1.74
CA GLU A 808 20.19 -57.33 2.19
C GLU A 808 19.93 -56.50 3.45
N GLY A 809 18.81 -55.76 3.47
CA GLY A 809 18.42 -54.81 4.52
C GLY A 809 17.07 -55.12 5.14
#